data_AF-A0A947QFL1-F1
#
_entry.id   AF-A0A947QFL1-F1
#
_cell.length_a   1.000
_cell.length_b   1.000
_cell.length_c   1.000
_cell.angle_alpha   90.00
_cell.angle_beta   90.00
_cell.angle_gamma   90.00
#
_symmetry.space_group_name_H-M   'P 1'
#
loop_
_entity.id
_entity.type
_entity.pdbx_description
1 polymer ?
#
loop_
_entity_poly.entity_id
_entity_poly.type
_entity_poly.pdbx_seq_one_letter_code
_entity_poly.pdbx_strand_id
1 'polypeptide(L)'
;MESIRSISSVLKAAIAALAICSIASACGGRNSRPEPTATSAAVLPSSAPAPEPASEPASEPAAAIEPSAPAAVLALAKKAESLGDEAALADFESGLAALSPAELDAVEAMLETAVAEAELAKRPAPSLRLALSACYGRKGLSGKAYAAVLSAEKEAKAPGVSFGLAVIYGRKALLAPAVDEKPCTLVVESVPTGATIIVDGVAAGAAPARLEAVRPGRHELRAVLAGYDEYVGIVEAGPGVVIAGKAILVPARVPCRVDAEPEGAELWIDGSLVGKTPWNGALRPGRYSMEARMEGYEPAAETVSVAFASAMGTSLRLSPRPAVLVVESEPLGALVDLNGEQLGRTPLRIETKAFEARYVSLRPPDFIYAASDPVPIELRPGEESKVSLRFAKKSAPLGFKPSVGLPAGAVVLVDGERFDTVPTGDKALEFGAHDIEIRADGYDAISQSVSWDGLWGRRLAMTRRLPKVAVDGIKVDGAIADWAGIAPIFIDPAGDDKSPKVSGTDLVAVYAASDGLYLYVRMDFADGVFRANGSDWREQCLKIHGDRDGSSQYFIYLSLIAEGTTLEPRIRVNKAGPSGEPNVKKVTSGCSFRNGDGLVEMRFPLSAFSAYVKNGDVFNFWSHVGPDYPKGTDETERIDVRIR
;
A
#
# COMPACT_ATOMS: atom_id res chain seq x y z
N MET A 1 -14.94 6.78 -33.09
CA MET A 1 -15.82 6.71 -34.28
C MET A 1 -15.24 5.59 -35.14
N GLU A 2 -15.96 4.54 -35.54
CA GLU A 2 -17.38 4.22 -35.39
C GLU A 2 -17.54 2.73 -35.02
N SER A 3 -18.19 2.42 -33.88
CA SER A 3 -18.66 1.07 -33.51
C SER A 3 -19.53 1.11 -32.25
N ILE A 4 -19.11 1.92 -31.26
CA ILE A 4 -19.82 2.11 -29.98
C ILE A 4 -20.97 3.14 -30.13
N ARG A 5 -21.99 2.78 -30.93
CA ARG A 5 -23.27 3.53 -31.04
C ARG A 5 -24.53 2.66 -31.19
N SER A 6 -24.39 1.34 -31.25
CA SER A 6 -25.52 0.41 -31.08
C SER A 6 -25.63 -0.05 -29.61
N ILE A 7 -26.77 -0.64 -29.23
CA ILE A 7 -27.07 -1.13 -27.87
C ILE A 7 -27.15 0.00 -26.81
N SER A 8 -27.68 1.16 -27.19
CA SER A 8 -28.24 2.15 -26.24
C SER A 8 -29.78 2.02 -26.10
N SER A 9 -30.38 1.09 -26.84
CA SER A 9 -31.83 1.04 -27.14
C SER A 9 -32.63 -0.03 -26.39
N VAL A 10 -32.00 -0.90 -25.59
CA VAL A 10 -32.66 -2.09 -24.99
C VAL A 10 -32.87 -1.97 -23.47
N LEU A 11 -32.06 -1.18 -22.75
CA LEU A 11 -32.02 -1.19 -21.28
C LEU A 11 -32.65 0.04 -20.60
N LYS A 12 -33.75 0.57 -21.16
CA LYS A 12 -34.48 1.74 -20.61
C LYS A 12 -36.02 1.57 -20.52
N ALA A 13 -36.52 0.33 -20.57
CA ALA A 13 -37.97 0.05 -20.72
C ALA A 13 -38.55 -0.96 -19.69
N ALA A 14 -37.90 -1.20 -18.55
CA ALA A 14 -38.25 -2.34 -17.68
C ALA A 14 -38.23 -2.09 -16.15
N ILE A 15 -38.34 -0.84 -15.67
CA ILE A 15 -38.50 -0.54 -14.22
C ILE A 15 -39.57 0.54 -14.01
N ALA A 16 -40.85 0.13 -13.95
CA ALA A 16 -41.97 0.95 -13.44
C ALA A 16 -43.27 0.13 -13.25
N ALA A 17 -43.50 -0.46 -12.07
CA ALA A 17 -44.83 -0.89 -11.59
C ALA A 17 -44.84 -1.19 -10.06
N LEU A 18 -45.81 -0.59 -9.33
CA LEU A 18 -46.48 -1.06 -8.10
C LEU A 18 -45.62 -1.76 -7.00
N ALA A 19 -45.33 -1.23 -5.80
CA ALA A 19 -45.92 -0.18 -4.93
C ALA A 19 -47.21 -0.56 -4.14
N ILE A 20 -47.41 0.11 -2.97
CA ILE A 20 -48.49 -0.05 -1.95
C ILE A 20 -48.30 -1.30 -1.05
N CYS A 21 -48.47 -1.35 0.30
CA CYS A 21 -48.61 -0.42 1.47
C CYS A 21 -48.54 -1.28 2.77
N SER A 22 -48.47 -0.86 4.05
CA SER A 22 -48.05 0.36 4.81
C SER A 22 -48.19 0.07 6.35
N ILE A 23 -48.07 1.10 7.22
CA ILE A 23 -48.34 1.15 8.70
C ILE A 23 -47.16 0.66 9.60
N ALA A 24 -46.50 1.40 10.51
CA ALA A 24 -46.56 2.77 11.12
C ALA A 24 -47.01 2.86 12.60
N SER A 25 -46.36 3.77 13.36
CA SER A 25 -46.63 4.19 14.76
C SER A 25 -46.31 3.21 15.91
N ALA A 26 -45.94 3.63 17.14
CA ALA A 26 -45.43 4.93 17.62
C ALA A 26 -44.84 4.86 19.06
N CYS A 27 -44.11 5.92 19.46
CA CYS A 27 -43.80 6.35 20.84
C CYS A 27 -42.92 5.47 21.76
N GLY A 28 -42.38 6.08 22.83
CA GLY A 28 -41.59 5.43 23.87
C GLY A 28 -41.43 6.32 25.12
N GLY A 29 -40.81 5.81 26.20
CA GLY A 29 -40.60 6.62 27.42
C GLY A 29 -39.92 5.92 28.62
N ARG A 30 -38.66 6.31 28.87
CA ARG A 30 -37.94 6.44 30.18
C ARG A 30 -37.92 5.25 31.19
N ASN A 31 -36.69 4.79 31.48
CA ASN A 31 -35.99 4.77 32.80
C ASN A 31 -36.81 4.68 34.12
N SER A 32 -36.42 3.94 35.18
CA SER A 32 -35.09 3.33 35.51
C SER A 32 -35.10 2.36 36.72
N ARG A 33 -34.15 1.39 36.73
CA ARG A 33 -33.53 0.66 37.88
C ARG A 33 -34.44 -0.24 38.76
N PRO A 34 -33.96 -1.43 39.20
CA PRO A 34 -33.14 -1.52 40.44
C PRO A 34 -32.03 -2.62 40.46
N GLU A 35 -31.32 -2.68 41.59
CA GLU A 35 -30.39 -3.72 42.12
C GLU A 35 -30.59 -3.76 43.67
N PRO A 36 -30.02 -4.70 44.47
CA PRO A 36 -29.46 -6.05 44.20
C PRO A 36 -30.21 -7.17 45.00
N THR A 37 -30.24 -8.46 44.64
CA THR A 37 -29.32 -9.59 45.02
C THR A 37 -28.62 -9.49 46.39
N ALA A 38 -28.42 -10.53 47.21
CA ALA A 38 -28.85 -11.95 47.30
C ALA A 38 -28.71 -12.39 48.80
N THR A 39 -28.82 -13.63 49.30
CA THR A 39 -28.05 -14.86 49.00
C THR A 39 -28.64 -16.07 49.79
N SER A 40 -28.14 -17.29 49.55
CA SER A 40 -28.68 -18.60 49.96
C SER A 40 -28.19 -19.19 51.30
N ALA A 41 -28.79 -20.35 51.66
CA ALA A 41 -28.18 -21.52 52.33
C ALA A 41 -27.96 -21.49 53.87
N ALA A 42 -27.93 -22.62 54.62
CA ALA A 42 -28.43 -24.01 54.43
C ALA A 42 -28.22 -24.84 55.73
N VAL A 43 -28.30 -26.18 55.63
CA VAL A 43 -27.70 -27.23 56.51
C VAL A 43 -28.59 -27.81 57.65
N LEU A 44 -28.31 -29.08 57.97
CA LEU A 44 -28.93 -30.01 58.96
C LEU A 44 -28.03 -30.06 60.25
N PRO A 45 -27.99 -31.10 61.14
CA PRO A 45 -28.88 -32.25 61.42
C PRO A 45 -29.13 -32.55 62.95
N SER A 46 -29.83 -33.68 63.23
CA SER A 46 -29.52 -34.68 64.29
C SER A 46 -30.38 -34.85 65.57
N SER A 47 -30.72 -36.12 65.82
CA SER A 47 -30.85 -36.87 67.11
C SER A 47 -31.92 -36.58 68.20
N ALA A 48 -32.73 -37.61 68.43
CA ALA A 48 -33.70 -37.96 69.50
C ALA A 48 -33.10 -38.06 70.95
N PRO A 49 -33.83 -38.48 72.04
CA PRO A 49 -35.19 -39.06 72.15
C PRO A 49 -36.11 -38.48 73.28
N ALA A 50 -37.25 -39.15 73.58
CA ALA A 50 -38.30 -38.77 74.55
C ALA A 50 -38.07 -39.36 75.98
N PRO A 51 -38.90 -39.05 77.02
CA PRO A 51 -40.21 -39.73 77.21
C PRO A 51 -41.36 -38.99 77.97
N GLU A 52 -42.57 -39.56 77.86
CA GLU A 52 -43.72 -39.59 78.82
C GLU A 52 -44.61 -38.34 79.15
N PRO A 53 -45.86 -38.53 79.68
CA PRO A 53 -47.01 -37.61 79.45
C PRO A 53 -47.78 -37.10 80.71
N ALA A 54 -48.75 -36.18 80.54
CA ALA A 54 -50.00 -36.12 81.34
C ALA A 54 -51.08 -35.14 80.79
N SER A 55 -52.36 -35.50 81.03
CA SER A 55 -53.55 -34.66 81.33
C SER A 55 -54.01 -33.45 80.48
N GLU A 56 -55.32 -33.42 80.18
CA GLU A 56 -56.12 -32.23 79.86
C GLU A 56 -56.24 -31.26 81.06
N PRO A 57 -56.78 -30.04 80.85
CA PRO A 57 -58.16 -29.82 81.32
C PRO A 57 -59.04 -29.01 80.35
N ALA A 58 -60.36 -29.03 80.58
CA ALA A 58 -61.38 -28.34 79.79
C ALA A 58 -62.00 -27.13 80.52
N SER A 59 -62.50 -26.13 79.78
CA SER A 59 -63.41 -25.09 80.30
C SER A 59 -64.22 -24.35 79.21
N GLU A 60 -65.39 -24.90 78.89
CA GLU A 60 -66.69 -24.19 78.68
C GLU A 60 -66.85 -23.05 77.62
N PRO A 61 -68.11 -22.69 77.24
CA PRO A 61 -68.41 -22.36 75.84
C PRO A 61 -68.57 -20.87 75.49
N ALA A 62 -68.39 -20.57 74.21
CA ALA A 62 -68.87 -19.35 73.55
C ALA A 62 -70.18 -19.61 72.79
N ALA A 63 -71.06 -18.61 72.72
CA ALA A 63 -72.43 -18.76 72.23
C ALA A 63 -72.57 -18.86 70.71
N ALA A 64 -73.68 -19.47 70.26
CA ALA A 64 -74.02 -19.60 68.85
C ALA A 64 -74.39 -18.24 68.21
N ILE A 65 -73.77 -17.96 67.06
CA ILE A 65 -74.32 -17.11 66.00
C ILE A 65 -74.12 -17.88 64.70
N GLU A 66 -75.19 -18.41 64.12
CA GLU A 66 -75.12 -18.91 62.75
C GLU A 66 -74.87 -17.71 61.80
N PRO A 67 -73.96 -17.82 60.82
CA PRO A 67 -73.93 -16.89 59.71
C PRO A 67 -75.18 -17.16 58.87
N SER A 68 -76.24 -16.36 59.09
CA SER A 68 -77.49 -16.49 58.33
C SER A 68 -77.20 -16.41 56.84
N ALA A 69 -77.41 -17.53 56.13
CA ALA A 69 -77.00 -17.64 54.74
C ALA A 69 -77.65 -16.50 53.91
N PRO A 70 -76.93 -15.91 52.92
CA PRO A 70 -77.44 -14.78 52.17
C PRO A 70 -78.84 -15.04 51.62
N ALA A 71 -79.69 -14.01 51.58
CA ALA A 71 -81.10 -14.17 51.20
C ALA A 71 -81.28 -14.86 49.83
N ALA A 72 -80.32 -14.67 48.91
CA ALA A 72 -80.25 -15.38 47.63
C ALA A 72 -79.99 -16.89 47.77
N VAL A 73 -79.06 -17.31 48.64
CA VAL A 73 -78.77 -18.72 48.96
C VAL A 73 -80.00 -19.41 49.55
N LEU A 74 -80.65 -18.78 50.55
CA LEU A 74 -81.86 -19.31 51.18
C LEU A 74 -83.04 -19.39 50.19
N ALA A 75 -83.19 -18.39 49.31
CA ALA A 75 -84.24 -18.40 48.29
C ALA A 75 -83.99 -19.48 47.22
N LEU A 76 -82.75 -19.65 46.77
CA LEU A 76 -82.40 -20.64 45.75
C LEU A 76 -82.49 -22.07 46.30
N ALA A 77 -82.03 -22.32 47.53
CA ALA A 77 -82.18 -23.61 48.19
C ALA A 77 -83.66 -24.02 48.33
N LYS A 78 -84.57 -23.08 48.66
CA LYS A 78 -86.02 -23.35 48.67
C LYS A 78 -86.61 -23.60 47.27
N LYS A 79 -86.14 -22.88 46.25
CA LYS A 79 -86.56 -23.06 44.86
C LYS A 79 -86.29 -24.49 44.35
N ALA A 80 -85.21 -25.12 44.82
CA ALA A 80 -84.83 -26.49 44.48
C ALA A 80 -85.90 -27.55 44.82
N GLU A 81 -86.69 -27.37 45.89
CA GLU A 81 -87.76 -28.31 46.25
C GLU A 81 -88.84 -28.42 45.17
N SER A 82 -89.04 -27.33 44.43
CA SER A 82 -90.13 -27.14 43.44
C SER A 82 -89.76 -27.43 41.98
N LEU A 83 -88.53 -27.88 41.70
CA LEU A 83 -88.14 -28.27 40.34
C LEU A 83 -89.03 -29.40 39.81
N GLY A 84 -89.55 -29.26 38.58
CA GLY A 84 -90.40 -30.28 37.95
C GLY A 84 -90.42 -30.28 36.42
N ASP A 85 -89.90 -29.24 35.78
CA ASP A 85 -89.80 -29.07 34.32
C ASP A 85 -88.49 -28.36 33.92
N GLU A 86 -88.28 -28.20 32.61
CA GLU A 86 -87.05 -27.60 32.04
C GLU A 86 -86.94 -26.09 32.30
N ALA A 87 -88.07 -25.37 32.40
CA ALA A 87 -88.07 -23.93 32.66
C ALA A 87 -87.68 -23.65 34.12
N ALA A 88 -88.23 -24.41 35.07
CA ALA A 88 -87.84 -24.36 36.47
C ALA A 88 -86.35 -24.71 36.66
N LEU A 89 -85.82 -25.69 35.93
CA LEU A 89 -84.39 -26.04 35.99
C LEU A 89 -83.51 -24.94 35.39
N ALA A 90 -83.86 -24.36 34.23
CA ALA A 90 -83.09 -23.28 33.62
C ALA A 90 -83.08 -22.00 34.49
N ASP A 91 -84.21 -21.66 35.11
CA ASP A 91 -84.36 -20.54 36.05
C ASP A 91 -83.64 -20.80 37.40
N PHE A 92 -83.47 -22.05 37.81
CA PHE A 92 -82.60 -22.43 38.93
C PHE A 92 -81.11 -22.37 38.55
N GLU A 93 -80.73 -22.84 37.37
CA GLU A 93 -79.35 -22.78 36.87
C GLU A 93 -78.89 -21.35 36.58
N SER A 94 -79.79 -20.47 36.11
CA SER A 94 -79.52 -19.03 36.04
C SER A 94 -79.31 -18.40 37.42
N GLY A 95 -79.96 -18.93 38.47
CA GLY A 95 -79.71 -18.56 39.86
C GLY A 95 -78.31 -18.99 40.32
N LEU A 96 -77.94 -20.26 40.11
CA LEU A 96 -76.59 -20.79 40.39
C LEU A 96 -75.49 -20.07 39.60
N ALA A 97 -75.80 -19.56 38.40
CA ALA A 97 -74.86 -18.82 37.59
C ALA A 97 -74.44 -17.48 38.22
N ALA A 98 -75.32 -16.86 39.01
CA ALA A 98 -75.13 -15.55 39.63
C ALA A 98 -74.47 -15.60 41.04
N LEU A 99 -74.29 -16.78 41.63
CA LEU A 99 -73.66 -16.94 42.95
C LEU A 99 -72.13 -16.89 42.88
N SER A 100 -71.50 -16.39 43.96
CA SER A 100 -70.07 -16.60 44.19
C SER A 100 -69.75 -18.05 44.57
N PRO A 101 -68.49 -18.51 44.48
CA PRO A 101 -68.13 -19.89 44.83
C PRO A 101 -68.53 -20.31 46.25
N ALA A 102 -68.36 -19.43 47.24
CA ALA A 102 -68.73 -19.72 48.63
C ALA A 102 -70.25 -19.80 48.85
N GLU A 103 -71.03 -19.02 48.11
CA GLU A 103 -72.50 -19.11 48.12
C GLU A 103 -73.00 -20.37 47.39
N LEU A 104 -72.31 -20.78 46.33
CA LEU A 104 -72.57 -22.03 45.61
C LEU A 104 -72.26 -23.25 46.47
N ASP A 105 -71.17 -23.24 47.24
CA ASP A 105 -70.83 -24.25 48.24
C ASP A 105 -71.87 -24.30 49.38
N ALA A 106 -72.39 -23.15 49.82
CA ALA A 106 -73.48 -23.08 50.80
C ALA A 106 -74.79 -23.69 50.25
N VAL A 107 -75.12 -23.45 48.97
CA VAL A 107 -76.26 -24.11 48.31
C VAL A 107 -76.03 -25.62 48.17
N GLU A 108 -74.82 -26.09 47.82
CA GLU A 108 -74.48 -27.53 47.80
C GLU A 108 -74.74 -28.16 49.17
N ALA A 109 -74.20 -27.58 50.25
CA ALA A 109 -74.36 -28.12 51.61
C ALA A 109 -75.83 -28.15 52.08
N MET A 110 -76.62 -27.10 51.78
CA MET A 110 -78.06 -27.08 52.08
C MET A 110 -78.82 -28.17 51.32
N LEU A 111 -78.50 -28.39 50.05
CA LEU A 111 -79.17 -29.41 49.22
C LEU A 111 -78.75 -30.83 49.59
N GLU A 112 -77.47 -31.07 49.89
CA GLU A 112 -77.00 -32.38 50.39
C GLU A 112 -77.68 -32.71 51.73
N THR A 113 -77.85 -31.72 52.62
CA THR A 113 -78.59 -31.87 53.89
C THR A 113 -80.07 -32.21 53.67
N ALA A 114 -80.78 -31.42 52.85
CA ALA A 114 -82.20 -31.63 52.57
C ALA A 114 -82.49 -32.97 51.85
N VAL A 115 -81.53 -33.46 51.06
CA VAL A 115 -81.58 -34.81 50.47
C VAL A 115 -81.38 -35.88 51.53
N ALA A 116 -80.42 -35.73 52.45
CA ALA A 116 -80.21 -36.68 53.55
C ALA A 116 -81.43 -36.77 54.49
N GLU A 117 -82.09 -35.65 54.79
CA GLU A 117 -83.35 -35.62 55.53
C GLU A 117 -84.48 -36.35 54.78
N ALA A 118 -84.59 -36.14 53.46
CA ALA A 118 -85.57 -36.84 52.63
C ALA A 118 -85.31 -38.36 52.57
N GLU A 119 -84.05 -38.78 52.42
CA GLU A 119 -83.64 -40.19 52.50
C GLU A 119 -83.99 -40.82 53.85
N LEU A 120 -83.68 -40.14 54.97
CA LEU A 120 -83.99 -40.60 56.32
C LEU A 120 -85.50 -40.74 56.55
N ALA A 121 -86.29 -39.78 56.06
CA ALA A 121 -87.75 -39.83 56.03
C ALA A 121 -88.33 -40.84 55.02
N LYS A 122 -87.49 -41.50 54.22
CA LYS A 122 -87.85 -42.40 53.10
C LYS A 122 -88.76 -41.73 52.06
N ARG A 123 -88.66 -40.42 51.92
CA ARG A 123 -89.41 -39.58 50.98
C ARG A 123 -88.58 -39.38 49.70
N PRO A 124 -89.05 -39.78 48.52
CA PRO A 124 -88.39 -39.45 47.27
C PRO A 124 -88.38 -37.93 47.05
N ALA A 125 -87.25 -37.38 46.62
CA ALA A 125 -87.03 -35.96 46.39
C ALA A 125 -86.27 -35.70 45.08
N PRO A 126 -86.81 -36.15 43.92
CA PRO A 126 -86.15 -36.01 42.61
C PRO A 126 -85.86 -34.54 42.23
N SER A 127 -86.62 -33.59 42.75
CA SER A 127 -86.37 -32.15 42.59
C SER A 127 -85.03 -31.72 43.19
N LEU A 128 -84.76 -32.10 44.45
CA LEU A 128 -83.50 -31.84 45.14
C LEU A 128 -82.30 -32.58 44.50
N ARG A 129 -82.51 -33.81 44.03
CA ARG A 129 -81.48 -34.56 43.29
C ARG A 129 -81.10 -33.87 41.97
N LEU A 130 -82.09 -33.34 41.24
CA LEU A 130 -81.89 -32.58 40.02
C LEU A 130 -81.19 -31.23 40.29
N ALA A 131 -81.52 -30.57 41.40
CA ALA A 131 -80.84 -29.37 41.87
C ALA A 131 -79.36 -29.61 42.22
N LEU A 132 -79.03 -30.74 42.87
CA LEU A 132 -77.64 -31.15 43.09
C LEU A 132 -76.90 -31.40 41.77
N SER A 133 -77.55 -32.01 40.77
CA SER A 133 -76.96 -32.17 39.43
C SER A 133 -76.63 -30.83 38.77
N ALA A 134 -77.50 -29.83 38.92
CA ALA A 134 -77.25 -28.48 38.48
C ALA A 134 -76.08 -27.81 39.22
N CYS A 135 -76.02 -27.93 40.56
CA CYS A 135 -74.95 -27.37 41.40
C CYS A 135 -73.58 -27.99 41.08
N TYR A 136 -73.48 -29.33 41.09
CA TYR A 136 -72.26 -30.04 40.72
C TYR A 136 -71.82 -29.73 39.28
N GLY A 137 -72.77 -29.58 38.35
CA GLY A 137 -72.50 -29.18 36.96
C GLY A 137 -71.89 -27.78 36.88
N ARG A 138 -72.40 -26.81 37.64
CA ARG A 138 -71.83 -25.45 37.73
C ARG A 138 -70.40 -25.45 38.28
N LYS A 139 -70.06 -26.40 39.15
CA LYS A 139 -68.70 -26.62 39.71
C LYS A 139 -67.78 -27.47 38.82
N GLY A 140 -68.21 -27.87 37.62
CA GLY A 140 -67.42 -28.72 36.71
C GLY A 140 -67.27 -30.17 37.18
N LEU A 141 -68.03 -30.60 38.19
CA LEU A 141 -67.96 -31.93 38.78
C LEU A 141 -68.85 -32.92 38.00
N SER A 142 -68.60 -33.07 36.69
CA SER A 142 -69.46 -33.82 35.75
C SER A 142 -69.86 -35.22 36.24
N GLY A 143 -68.94 -35.95 36.90
CA GLY A 143 -69.23 -37.25 37.49
C GLY A 143 -70.23 -37.20 38.65
N LYS A 144 -70.09 -36.25 39.60
CA LYS A 144 -71.08 -36.01 40.66
C LYS A 144 -72.42 -35.57 40.02
N ALA A 145 -72.38 -34.66 39.04
CA ALA A 145 -73.56 -34.13 38.36
C ALA A 145 -74.38 -35.22 37.67
N TYR A 146 -73.73 -36.14 36.96
CA TYR A 146 -74.37 -37.26 36.29
C TYR A 146 -74.93 -38.28 37.30
N ALA A 147 -74.19 -38.59 38.38
CA ALA A 147 -74.66 -39.46 39.45
C ALA A 147 -75.93 -38.91 40.14
N ALA A 148 -75.98 -37.61 40.40
CA ALA A 148 -77.17 -36.96 40.97
C ALA A 148 -78.40 -37.05 40.04
N VAL A 149 -78.21 -36.93 38.72
CA VAL A 149 -79.27 -37.13 37.72
C VAL A 149 -79.75 -38.59 37.66
N LEU A 150 -78.86 -39.57 37.84
CA LEU A 150 -79.27 -40.99 37.93
C LEU A 150 -80.08 -41.26 39.20
N SER A 151 -79.75 -40.63 40.33
CA SER A 151 -80.58 -40.69 41.55
C SER A 151 -81.93 -40.00 41.36
N ALA A 152 -81.97 -38.84 40.69
CA ALA A 152 -83.23 -38.18 40.32
C ALA A 152 -84.11 -39.09 39.44
N GLU A 153 -83.54 -39.73 38.41
CA GLU A 153 -84.24 -40.68 37.54
C GLU A 153 -84.81 -41.88 38.32
N LYS A 154 -84.05 -42.40 39.28
CA LYS A 154 -84.47 -43.53 40.13
C LYS A 154 -85.66 -43.16 41.03
N GLU A 155 -85.65 -41.97 41.63
CA GLU A 155 -86.71 -41.51 42.52
C GLU A 155 -87.97 -41.05 41.77
N ALA A 156 -87.82 -40.37 40.63
CA ALA A 156 -88.93 -39.95 39.78
C ALA A 156 -89.73 -41.12 39.18
N LYS A 157 -89.17 -42.34 39.19
CA LYS A 157 -89.84 -43.59 38.75
C LYS A 157 -90.45 -44.40 39.91
N ALA A 158 -90.34 -43.95 41.16
CA ALA A 158 -90.90 -44.69 42.28
C ALA A 158 -92.45 -44.63 42.29
N PRO A 159 -93.16 -45.71 42.69
CA PRO A 159 -94.62 -45.71 42.74
C PRO A 159 -95.17 -44.59 43.62
N GLY A 160 -96.16 -43.85 43.11
CA GLY A 160 -96.79 -42.71 43.80
C GLY A 160 -96.06 -41.37 43.67
N VAL A 161 -94.92 -41.32 42.96
CA VAL A 161 -94.23 -40.06 42.65
C VAL A 161 -94.74 -39.46 41.35
N SER A 162 -95.08 -38.17 41.36
CA SER A 162 -95.43 -37.40 40.17
C SER A 162 -94.30 -36.40 39.86
N PHE A 163 -93.54 -36.63 38.80
CA PHE A 163 -92.39 -35.80 38.43
C PHE A 163 -92.16 -35.78 36.90
N GLY A 164 -91.68 -34.66 36.36
CA GLY A 164 -91.34 -34.53 34.94
C GLY A 164 -90.08 -35.30 34.57
N LEU A 165 -90.20 -36.53 34.07
CA LEU A 165 -89.05 -37.32 33.60
C LEU A 165 -88.32 -36.67 32.39
N ALA A 166 -88.99 -35.80 31.63
CA ALA A 166 -88.41 -35.12 30.47
C ALA A 166 -87.16 -34.29 30.82
N VAL A 167 -87.24 -33.44 31.85
CA VAL A 167 -86.11 -32.59 32.26
C VAL A 167 -84.92 -33.41 32.79
N ILE A 168 -85.19 -34.54 33.45
CA ILE A 168 -84.14 -35.49 33.86
C ILE A 168 -83.44 -36.08 32.62
N TYR A 169 -84.19 -36.46 31.57
CA TYR A 169 -83.61 -36.98 30.34
C TYR A 169 -82.85 -35.94 29.53
N GLY A 170 -83.36 -34.70 29.44
CA GLY A 170 -82.63 -33.57 28.84
C GLY A 170 -81.28 -33.33 29.53
N ARG A 171 -81.29 -33.24 30.87
CA ARG A 171 -80.05 -33.05 31.66
C ARG A 171 -79.10 -34.24 31.55
N LYS A 172 -79.62 -35.47 31.50
CA LYS A 172 -78.83 -36.70 31.32
C LYS A 172 -78.13 -36.74 29.96
N ALA A 173 -78.82 -36.35 28.89
CA ALA A 173 -78.24 -36.29 27.55
C ALA A 173 -77.15 -35.22 27.44
N LEU A 174 -77.34 -34.05 28.06
CA LEU A 174 -76.37 -32.96 28.10
C LEU A 174 -75.05 -33.37 28.81
N LEU A 175 -75.16 -34.11 29.91
CA LEU A 175 -74.00 -34.47 30.75
C LEU A 175 -73.21 -35.69 30.22
N ALA A 176 -73.83 -36.56 29.42
CA ALA A 176 -73.21 -37.83 29.00
C ALA A 176 -71.86 -37.69 28.26
N PRO A 177 -71.63 -36.72 27.35
CA PRO A 177 -70.34 -36.59 26.66
C PRO A 177 -69.18 -36.20 27.59
N ALA A 178 -69.45 -35.45 28.67
CA ALA A 178 -68.44 -34.91 29.58
C ALA A 178 -68.00 -35.89 30.69
N VAL A 179 -68.31 -37.19 30.54
CA VAL A 179 -68.05 -38.24 31.53
C VAL A 179 -67.34 -39.47 30.95
N ASP A 180 -67.27 -39.63 29.61
CA ASP A 180 -66.62 -40.79 28.95
C ASP A 180 -65.24 -40.47 28.32
N GLU A 181 -64.45 -39.60 28.96
CA GLU A 181 -63.04 -39.44 28.64
C GLU A 181 -62.19 -40.52 29.32
N LYS A 182 -61.83 -41.56 28.57
CA LYS A 182 -60.86 -42.57 29.03
C LYS A 182 -59.42 -42.02 28.88
N PRO A 183 -58.55 -42.17 29.90
CA PRO A 183 -57.14 -41.83 29.79
C PRO A 183 -56.46 -42.55 28.61
N CYS A 184 -55.43 -41.92 28.04
CA CYS A 184 -54.61 -42.48 26.97
C CYS A 184 -53.14 -42.67 27.41
N THR A 185 -52.37 -43.36 26.57
CA THR A 185 -50.92 -43.50 26.73
C THR A 185 -50.22 -42.67 25.65
N LEU A 186 -49.33 -41.78 26.06
CA LEU A 186 -48.44 -41.06 25.16
C LEU A 186 -47.06 -41.73 25.15
N VAL A 187 -46.50 -41.97 23.97
CA VAL A 187 -45.09 -42.39 23.81
C VAL A 187 -44.36 -41.29 23.04
N VAL A 188 -43.25 -40.79 23.61
CA VAL A 188 -42.45 -39.74 22.99
C VAL A 188 -41.07 -40.28 22.63
N GLU A 189 -40.80 -40.37 21.33
CA GLU A 189 -39.47 -40.62 20.78
C GLU A 189 -38.68 -39.31 20.62
N SER A 190 -37.36 -39.43 20.60
CA SER A 190 -36.48 -38.34 20.18
C SER A 190 -35.48 -38.80 19.11
N VAL A 191 -35.07 -37.89 18.24
CA VAL A 191 -33.95 -38.07 17.30
C VAL A 191 -32.95 -36.93 17.57
N PRO A 192 -31.76 -37.23 18.13
CA PRO A 192 -31.28 -38.54 18.58
C PRO A 192 -32.05 -39.05 19.80
N THR A 193 -32.02 -40.36 20.03
CA THR A 193 -32.62 -41.02 21.20
C THR A 193 -31.97 -40.61 22.52
N GLY A 194 -32.70 -40.72 23.63
CA GLY A 194 -32.19 -40.42 24.97
C GLY A 194 -32.32 -38.97 25.43
N ALA A 195 -33.02 -38.10 24.68
CA ALA A 195 -33.37 -36.77 25.16
C ALA A 195 -34.31 -36.84 26.37
N THR A 196 -34.11 -35.99 27.37
CA THR A 196 -35.03 -35.85 28.51
C THR A 196 -36.32 -35.20 28.02
N ILE A 197 -37.42 -35.93 28.12
CA ILE A 197 -38.77 -35.49 27.74
C ILE A 197 -39.45 -34.83 28.93
N ILE A 198 -40.13 -33.72 28.67
CA ILE A 198 -40.96 -32.97 29.62
C ILE A 198 -42.31 -32.70 28.93
N VAL A 199 -43.42 -33.01 29.59
CA VAL A 199 -44.78 -32.79 29.08
C VAL A 199 -45.57 -31.95 30.09
N ASP A 200 -46.12 -30.82 29.66
CA ASP A 200 -46.81 -29.83 30.50
C ASP A 200 -45.99 -29.41 31.76
N GLY A 201 -44.66 -29.34 31.62
CA GLY A 201 -43.72 -29.06 32.70
C GLY A 201 -43.35 -30.25 33.59
N VAL A 202 -44.00 -31.41 33.44
CA VAL A 202 -43.69 -32.64 34.18
C VAL A 202 -42.63 -33.46 33.44
N ALA A 203 -41.53 -33.79 34.11
CA ALA A 203 -40.46 -34.61 33.53
C ALA A 203 -40.90 -36.08 33.35
N ALA A 204 -40.83 -36.58 32.12
CA ALA A 204 -41.25 -37.93 31.74
C ALA A 204 -40.10 -38.95 31.62
N GLY A 205 -38.85 -38.50 31.79
CA GLY A 205 -37.64 -39.32 31.66
C GLY A 205 -37.00 -39.27 30.27
N ALA A 206 -36.05 -40.16 30.00
CA ALA A 206 -35.32 -40.21 28.74
C ALA A 206 -36.12 -40.90 27.63
N ALA A 207 -36.02 -40.38 26.40
CA ALA A 207 -36.71 -40.93 25.23
C ALA A 207 -36.13 -42.28 24.76
N PRO A 208 -36.95 -43.29 24.40
CA PRO A 208 -38.41 -43.23 24.30
C PRO A 208 -39.12 -43.23 25.67
N ALA A 209 -39.85 -42.16 25.95
CA ALA A 209 -40.54 -41.94 27.23
C ALA A 209 -42.01 -42.34 27.08
N ARG A 210 -42.56 -43.08 28.05
CA ARG A 210 -43.95 -43.56 28.05
C ARG A 210 -44.70 -42.96 29.22
N LEU A 211 -45.69 -42.13 28.93
CA LEU A 211 -46.57 -41.52 29.91
C LEU A 211 -47.91 -42.24 29.89
N GLU A 212 -48.29 -42.83 31.03
CA GLU A 212 -49.62 -43.39 31.23
C GLU A 212 -50.58 -42.34 31.78
N ALA A 213 -51.88 -42.52 31.52
CA ALA A 213 -52.95 -41.64 32.00
C ALA A 213 -52.84 -40.16 31.58
N VAL A 214 -52.29 -39.91 30.38
CA VAL A 214 -52.37 -38.60 29.74
C VAL A 214 -53.83 -38.34 29.35
N ARG A 215 -54.31 -37.11 29.57
CA ARG A 215 -55.67 -36.70 29.18
C ARG A 215 -55.77 -36.58 27.66
N PRO A 216 -56.93 -36.76 27.03
CA PRO A 216 -57.14 -36.29 25.67
C PRO A 216 -56.94 -34.76 25.60
N GLY A 217 -56.30 -34.25 24.55
CA GLY A 217 -56.05 -32.82 24.39
C GLY A 217 -54.68 -32.47 23.78
N ARG A 218 -54.33 -31.17 23.82
CA ARG A 218 -53.05 -30.66 23.32
C ARG A 218 -52.11 -30.38 24.50
N HIS A 219 -50.91 -30.96 24.45
CA HIS A 219 -49.90 -30.89 25.50
C HIS A 219 -48.63 -30.19 25.00
N GLU A 220 -47.97 -29.41 25.87
CA GLU A 220 -46.67 -28.84 25.56
C GLU A 220 -45.59 -29.91 25.73
N LEU A 221 -44.86 -30.20 24.65
CA LEU A 221 -43.76 -31.14 24.62
C LEU A 221 -42.43 -30.38 24.55
N ARG A 222 -41.60 -30.52 25.57
CA ARG A 222 -40.20 -30.07 25.58
C ARG A 222 -39.26 -31.27 25.60
N ALA A 223 -38.16 -31.19 24.87
CA ALA A 223 -37.12 -32.23 24.86
C ALA A 223 -35.72 -31.62 24.89
N VAL A 224 -34.91 -32.08 25.87
CA VAL A 224 -33.58 -31.53 26.18
C VAL A 224 -32.53 -32.63 26.07
N LEU A 225 -31.46 -32.40 25.30
CA LEU A 225 -30.31 -33.30 25.17
C LEU A 225 -29.02 -32.49 25.14
N ALA A 226 -27.97 -32.96 25.82
CA ALA A 226 -26.71 -32.23 25.94
C ALA A 226 -26.09 -31.94 24.56
N GLY A 227 -25.79 -30.66 24.29
CA GLY A 227 -25.24 -30.19 23.02
C GLY A 227 -26.24 -30.10 21.85
N TYR A 228 -27.54 -30.24 22.11
CA TYR A 228 -28.61 -29.93 21.16
C TYR A 228 -29.32 -28.64 21.58
N ASP A 229 -29.91 -27.93 20.61
CA ASP A 229 -30.88 -26.87 20.91
C ASP A 229 -32.10 -27.51 21.61
N GLU A 230 -32.73 -26.82 22.56
CA GLU A 230 -33.97 -27.29 23.18
C GLU A 230 -35.09 -27.37 22.14
N TYR A 231 -35.73 -28.54 22.04
CA TYR A 231 -36.95 -28.71 21.26
C TYR A 231 -38.17 -28.31 22.09
N VAL A 232 -39.02 -27.46 21.53
CA VAL A 232 -40.34 -27.10 22.08
C VAL A 232 -41.38 -27.31 20.97
N GLY A 233 -42.47 -28.00 21.28
CA GLY A 233 -43.57 -28.24 20.36
C GLY A 233 -44.87 -28.59 21.08
N ILE A 234 -45.89 -28.93 20.31
CA ILE A 234 -47.19 -29.40 20.85
C ILE A 234 -47.44 -30.79 20.31
N VAL A 235 -47.89 -31.70 21.19
CA VAL A 235 -48.36 -33.04 20.83
C VAL A 235 -49.83 -33.18 21.20
N GLU A 236 -50.60 -33.83 20.34
CA GLU A 236 -52.04 -34.03 20.56
C GLU A 236 -52.30 -35.48 21.00
N ALA A 237 -52.89 -35.62 22.18
CA ALA A 237 -53.24 -36.86 22.83
C ALA A 237 -54.70 -37.21 22.54
N GLY A 238 -54.97 -38.44 22.12
CA GLY A 238 -56.28 -38.91 21.67
C GLY A 238 -56.76 -40.15 22.44
N PRO A 239 -58.08 -40.32 22.65
CA PRO A 239 -58.60 -41.37 23.51
C PRO A 239 -58.30 -42.78 22.94
N GLY A 240 -57.73 -43.64 23.79
CA GLY A 240 -57.58 -45.08 23.52
C GLY A 240 -56.48 -45.52 22.54
N VAL A 241 -55.63 -44.61 22.03
CA VAL A 241 -54.56 -44.94 21.09
C VAL A 241 -53.19 -44.55 21.67
N VAL A 242 -52.18 -45.40 21.45
CA VAL A 242 -50.77 -45.05 21.73
C VAL A 242 -50.29 -44.08 20.65
N ILE A 243 -50.12 -42.82 21.01
CA ILE A 243 -49.64 -41.78 20.07
C ILE A 243 -48.13 -41.64 20.20
N ALA A 244 -47.44 -41.69 19.06
CA ALA A 244 -46.00 -41.52 18.94
C ALA A 244 -45.66 -40.03 18.68
N GLY A 245 -45.47 -39.26 19.76
CA GLY A 245 -44.85 -37.94 19.66
C GLY A 245 -43.38 -38.08 19.27
N LYS A 246 -42.85 -37.18 18.42
CA LYS A 246 -41.47 -37.25 17.94
C LYS A 246 -40.77 -35.90 18.00
N ALA A 247 -39.84 -35.76 18.94
CA ALA A 247 -38.95 -34.61 19.01
C ALA A 247 -37.75 -34.81 18.07
N ILE A 248 -37.52 -33.89 17.14
CA ILE A 248 -36.31 -33.88 16.30
C ILE A 248 -35.44 -32.74 16.79
N LEU A 249 -34.33 -33.06 17.45
CA LEU A 249 -33.44 -32.10 18.07
C LEU A 249 -32.34 -31.70 17.09
N VAL A 250 -31.99 -30.41 17.07
CA VAL A 250 -30.96 -29.87 16.17
C VAL A 250 -29.65 -29.70 16.94
N PRO A 251 -28.50 -30.24 16.46
CA PRO A 251 -27.20 -30.05 17.12
C PRO A 251 -26.90 -28.57 17.37
N ALA A 252 -26.62 -28.20 18.61
CA ALA A 252 -26.38 -26.81 19.01
C ALA A 252 -25.16 -26.23 18.29
N ARG A 253 -25.13 -24.91 18.12
CA ARG A 253 -23.95 -24.24 17.56
C ARG A 253 -22.78 -24.30 18.55
N VAL A 254 -21.63 -24.78 18.10
CA VAL A 254 -20.38 -24.76 18.87
C VAL A 254 -19.54 -23.53 18.48
N PRO A 255 -18.81 -22.91 19.42
CA PRO A 255 -17.94 -21.79 19.11
C PRO A 255 -16.80 -22.22 18.18
N CYS A 256 -16.55 -21.41 17.16
CA CYS A 256 -15.57 -21.67 16.11
C CYS A 256 -14.68 -20.44 15.94
N ARG A 257 -13.36 -20.64 16.00
CA ARG A 257 -12.35 -19.65 15.64
C ARG A 257 -11.66 -20.08 14.35
N VAL A 258 -11.55 -19.17 13.39
CA VAL A 258 -10.82 -19.39 12.14
C VAL A 258 -9.84 -18.25 11.94
N ASP A 259 -8.56 -18.58 12.06
CA ASP A 259 -7.43 -17.70 11.81
C ASP A 259 -6.96 -17.83 10.36
N ALA A 260 -6.10 -16.91 9.91
CA ALA A 260 -5.33 -17.10 8.69
C ALA A 260 -3.94 -16.47 8.85
N GLU A 261 -3.00 -16.97 8.07
CA GLU A 261 -1.65 -16.39 7.94
C GLU A 261 -1.42 -16.00 6.48
N PRO A 262 -1.30 -14.69 6.16
CA PRO A 262 -1.45 -13.52 7.06
C PRO A 262 -2.90 -13.27 7.57
N GLU A 263 -3.01 -12.56 8.69
CA GLU A 263 -4.27 -12.12 9.28
C GLU A 263 -5.01 -11.07 8.41
N GLY A 264 -6.34 -10.96 8.55
CA GLY A 264 -7.15 -9.98 7.82
C GLY A 264 -7.67 -10.46 6.46
N ALA A 265 -7.47 -11.73 6.13
CA ALA A 265 -8.04 -12.39 4.96
C ALA A 265 -9.57 -12.44 5.06
N GLU A 266 -10.27 -12.32 3.93
CA GLU A 266 -11.70 -12.60 3.85
C GLU A 266 -11.96 -14.09 4.03
N LEU A 267 -12.86 -14.44 4.96
CA LEU A 267 -13.25 -15.82 5.20
C LEU A 267 -14.59 -16.12 4.53
N TRP A 268 -14.58 -17.13 3.67
CA TRP A 268 -15.74 -17.68 3.01
C TRP A 268 -16.01 -19.09 3.57
N ILE A 269 -17.27 -19.38 3.94
CA ILE A 269 -17.72 -20.69 4.42
C ILE A 269 -18.86 -21.17 3.52
N ASP A 270 -18.73 -22.36 2.95
CA ASP A 270 -19.65 -22.97 1.97
C ASP A 270 -20.04 -21.98 0.84
N GLY A 271 -19.04 -21.24 0.34
CA GLY A 271 -19.22 -20.24 -0.73
C GLY A 271 -19.85 -18.91 -0.29
N SER A 272 -20.09 -18.69 0.99
CA SER A 272 -20.64 -17.44 1.55
C SER A 272 -19.60 -16.67 2.38
N LEU A 273 -19.40 -15.38 2.12
CA LEU A 273 -18.54 -14.50 2.92
C LEU A 273 -19.11 -14.34 4.34
N VAL A 274 -18.34 -14.71 5.36
CA VAL A 274 -18.76 -14.61 6.78
C VAL A 274 -18.03 -13.51 7.57
N GLY A 275 -17.01 -12.89 7.00
CA GLY A 275 -16.23 -11.81 7.62
C GLY A 275 -14.75 -11.85 7.21
N LYS A 276 -13.87 -11.43 8.13
CA LYS A 276 -12.41 -11.53 7.98
C LYS A 276 -11.80 -12.32 9.14
N THR A 277 -10.61 -12.88 8.93
CA THR A 277 -9.84 -13.56 9.97
C THR A 277 -9.04 -12.56 10.84
N PRO A 278 -8.83 -12.82 12.14
CA PRO A 278 -9.43 -13.88 12.98
C PRO A 278 -10.96 -13.79 13.11
N TRP A 279 -11.66 -14.81 12.61
CA TRP A 279 -13.11 -14.89 12.66
C TRP A 279 -13.54 -15.69 13.88
N ASN A 280 -14.47 -15.14 14.66
CA ASN A 280 -15.04 -15.81 15.82
C ASN A 280 -16.56 -15.86 15.64
N GLY A 281 -17.11 -17.08 15.55
CA GLY A 281 -18.53 -17.31 15.32
C GLY A 281 -18.99 -18.64 15.90
N ALA A 282 -20.14 -19.15 15.46
CA ALA A 282 -20.66 -20.42 15.94
C ALA A 282 -21.38 -21.22 14.83
N LEU A 283 -20.87 -22.41 14.55
CA LEU A 283 -21.35 -23.33 13.51
C LEU A 283 -22.01 -24.55 14.15
N ARG A 284 -22.95 -25.21 13.45
CA ARG A 284 -23.47 -26.50 13.92
C ARG A 284 -22.47 -27.62 13.58
N PRO A 285 -22.36 -28.70 14.37
CA PRO A 285 -21.57 -29.88 14.02
C PRO A 285 -21.87 -30.38 12.60
N GLY A 286 -20.82 -30.62 11.81
CA GLY A 286 -20.91 -30.84 10.38
C GLY A 286 -19.57 -30.66 9.65
N ARG A 287 -19.58 -30.77 8.32
CA ARG A 287 -18.41 -30.56 7.46
C ARG A 287 -18.62 -29.31 6.61
N TYR A 288 -17.65 -28.40 6.61
CA TYR A 288 -17.70 -27.10 5.94
C TYR A 288 -16.51 -26.94 5.00
N SER A 289 -16.73 -26.30 3.85
CA SER A 289 -15.66 -25.81 2.98
C SER A 289 -15.31 -24.38 3.41
N MET A 290 -14.09 -24.18 3.89
CA MET A 290 -13.58 -22.88 4.33
C MET A 290 -12.53 -22.38 3.34
N GLU A 291 -12.65 -21.14 2.88
CA GLU A 291 -11.71 -20.51 1.95
C GLU A 291 -11.31 -19.13 2.47
N ALA A 292 -10.01 -18.89 2.61
CA ALA A 292 -9.44 -17.59 2.94
C ALA A 292 -8.92 -16.90 1.67
N ARG A 293 -9.33 -15.65 1.44
CA ARG A 293 -8.92 -14.82 0.30
C ARG A 293 -8.26 -13.54 0.77
N MET A 294 -7.15 -13.15 0.14
CA MET A 294 -6.52 -11.85 0.33
C MET A 294 -5.98 -11.32 -1.00
N GLU A 295 -6.07 -10.00 -1.20
CA GLU A 295 -5.42 -9.32 -2.32
C GLU A 295 -3.91 -9.57 -2.30
N GLY A 296 -3.32 -9.85 -3.46
CA GLY A 296 -1.91 -10.24 -3.56
C GLY A 296 -1.59 -11.72 -3.26
N TYR A 297 -2.55 -12.51 -2.74
CA TYR A 297 -2.35 -13.91 -2.37
C TYR A 297 -3.12 -14.89 -3.27
N GLU A 298 -2.68 -16.13 -3.28
CA GLU A 298 -3.40 -17.30 -3.79
C GLU A 298 -4.39 -17.76 -2.69
N PRO A 299 -5.68 -18.00 -3.00
CA PRO A 299 -6.65 -18.42 -1.99
C PRO A 299 -6.28 -19.76 -1.34
N ALA A 300 -6.49 -19.86 -0.03
CA ALA A 300 -6.28 -21.10 0.72
C ALA A 300 -7.63 -21.72 1.08
N ALA A 301 -7.88 -22.96 0.66
CA ALA A 301 -9.13 -23.68 0.90
C ALA A 301 -8.91 -24.99 1.66
N GLU A 302 -9.72 -25.26 2.68
CA GLU A 302 -9.70 -26.49 3.48
C GLU A 302 -11.14 -27.00 3.73
N THR A 303 -11.29 -28.32 3.90
CA THR A 303 -12.57 -28.94 4.29
C THR A 303 -12.52 -29.35 5.75
N VAL A 304 -13.14 -28.56 6.62
CA VAL A 304 -13.02 -28.66 8.09
C VAL A 304 -14.24 -29.38 8.67
N SER A 305 -14.02 -30.28 9.64
CA SER A 305 -15.07 -31.00 10.33
C SER A 305 -15.30 -30.44 11.73
N VAL A 306 -16.41 -29.73 11.93
CA VAL A 306 -16.84 -29.20 13.22
C VAL A 306 -17.42 -30.34 14.06
N ALA A 307 -16.76 -30.66 15.17
CA ALA A 307 -17.14 -31.72 16.08
C ALA A 307 -18.30 -31.32 17.03
N PHE A 308 -18.92 -32.32 17.65
CA PHE A 308 -20.01 -32.11 18.60
C PHE A 308 -19.50 -31.64 19.96
N ALA A 309 -20.16 -30.64 20.56
CA ALA A 309 -19.88 -30.08 21.89
C ALA A 309 -18.41 -29.66 22.16
N SER A 310 -17.60 -29.43 21.11
CA SER A 310 -16.19 -29.05 21.23
C SER A 310 -15.93 -27.75 20.45
N ALA A 311 -15.12 -26.86 21.01
CA ALA A 311 -14.72 -25.63 20.33
C ALA A 311 -13.76 -25.95 19.17
N MET A 312 -14.05 -25.43 17.98
CA MET A 312 -13.22 -25.68 16.79
C MET A 312 -12.27 -24.51 16.56
N GLY A 313 -10.99 -24.81 16.30
CA GLY A 313 -9.97 -23.86 15.88
C GLY A 313 -9.21 -24.38 14.65
N THR A 314 -9.01 -23.53 13.64
CA THR A 314 -8.14 -23.80 12.49
C THR A 314 -7.45 -22.52 11.99
N SER A 315 -6.37 -22.65 11.21
CA SER A 315 -5.65 -21.52 10.61
C SER A 315 -5.31 -21.81 9.14
N LEU A 316 -5.81 -20.98 8.23
CA LEU A 316 -5.59 -21.11 6.79
C LEU A 316 -4.33 -20.34 6.36
N ARG A 317 -3.35 -21.03 5.74
CA ARG A 317 -2.09 -20.43 5.27
C ARG A 317 -2.20 -20.06 3.80
N LEU A 318 -2.18 -18.76 3.46
CA LEU A 318 -2.23 -18.28 2.08
C LEU A 318 -0.82 -18.23 1.47
N SER A 319 -0.71 -18.61 0.20
CA SER A 319 0.56 -18.47 -0.54
C SER A 319 0.62 -17.09 -1.22
N PRO A 320 1.65 -16.26 -1.00
CA PRO A 320 1.75 -14.96 -1.66
C PRO A 320 2.05 -15.13 -3.15
N ARG A 321 1.44 -14.30 -4.00
CA ARG A 321 1.83 -14.20 -5.41
C ARG A 321 3.16 -13.45 -5.53
N PRO A 322 3.98 -13.70 -6.57
CA PRO A 322 5.20 -12.91 -6.78
C PRO A 322 4.88 -11.42 -6.87
N ALA A 323 5.70 -10.59 -6.22
CA ALA A 323 5.84 -9.19 -6.57
C ALA A 323 6.69 -9.08 -7.84
N VAL A 324 6.46 -8.02 -8.61
CA VAL A 324 7.29 -7.66 -9.76
C VAL A 324 8.06 -6.39 -9.43
N LEU A 325 9.37 -6.38 -9.69
CA LEU A 325 10.20 -5.17 -9.70
C LEU A 325 10.66 -4.89 -11.13
N VAL A 326 10.32 -3.72 -11.66
CA VAL A 326 10.83 -3.18 -12.93
C VAL A 326 11.86 -2.09 -12.63
N VAL A 327 13.08 -2.24 -13.14
CA VAL A 327 14.17 -1.28 -12.96
C VAL A 327 14.62 -0.75 -14.32
N GLU A 328 14.49 0.56 -14.51
CA GLU A 328 14.89 1.31 -15.70
C GLU A 328 15.93 2.38 -15.34
N SER A 329 16.79 2.73 -16.29
CA SER A 329 17.68 3.88 -16.14
C SER A 329 17.92 4.61 -17.45
N GLU A 330 18.36 5.86 -17.32
CA GLU A 330 18.84 6.69 -18.43
C GLU A 330 20.25 7.19 -18.10
N PRO A 331 21.28 6.79 -18.88
CA PRO A 331 21.24 5.81 -19.97
C PRO A 331 20.91 4.38 -19.53
N LEU A 332 20.56 3.55 -20.50
CA LEU A 332 20.33 2.10 -20.31
C LEU A 332 21.63 1.34 -20.03
N GLY A 333 21.52 0.11 -19.55
CA GLY A 333 22.66 -0.78 -19.30
C GLY A 333 23.35 -0.58 -17.94
N ALA A 334 22.80 0.26 -17.07
CA ALA A 334 23.25 0.40 -15.68
C ALA A 334 23.10 -0.92 -14.93
N LEU A 335 24.06 -1.23 -14.06
CA LEU A 335 24.16 -2.50 -13.36
C LEU A 335 23.34 -2.43 -12.06
N VAL A 336 22.38 -3.34 -11.91
CA VAL A 336 21.36 -3.33 -10.87
C VAL A 336 21.73 -4.31 -9.77
N ASP A 337 21.87 -3.78 -8.55
CA ASP A 337 22.06 -4.57 -7.33
C ASP A 337 20.84 -4.41 -6.41
N LEU A 338 20.35 -5.50 -5.84
CA LEU A 338 19.24 -5.52 -4.90
C LEU A 338 19.77 -6.04 -3.56
N ASN A 339 19.75 -5.21 -2.52
CA ASN A 339 20.37 -5.52 -1.21
C ASN A 339 21.86 -5.94 -1.31
N GLY A 340 22.56 -5.54 -2.37
CA GLY A 340 23.96 -5.90 -2.64
C GLY A 340 24.16 -7.16 -3.50
N GLU A 341 23.10 -7.89 -3.84
CA GLU A 341 23.15 -8.97 -4.83
C GLU A 341 22.98 -8.40 -6.26
N GLN A 342 23.93 -8.68 -7.14
CA GLN A 342 23.94 -8.16 -8.52
C GLN A 342 23.02 -8.99 -9.43
N LEU A 343 21.88 -8.43 -9.85
CA LEU A 343 20.82 -9.18 -10.56
C LEU A 343 20.88 -9.06 -12.08
N GLY A 344 21.41 -7.97 -12.63
CA GLY A 344 21.44 -7.76 -14.08
C GLY A 344 21.72 -6.32 -14.48
N ARG A 345 21.33 -5.94 -15.70
CA ARG A 345 21.45 -4.56 -16.22
C ARG A 345 20.09 -4.03 -16.68
N THR A 346 19.89 -2.72 -16.59
CA THR A 346 18.66 -2.06 -17.05
C THR A 346 18.49 -2.14 -18.58
N PRO A 347 17.26 -2.29 -19.10
CA PRO A 347 16.00 -2.46 -18.36
C PRO A 347 15.88 -3.89 -17.82
N LEU A 348 15.48 -4.03 -16.55
CA LEU A 348 15.44 -5.30 -15.84
C LEU A 348 14.06 -5.52 -15.21
N ARG A 349 13.48 -6.73 -15.38
CA ARG A 349 12.25 -7.17 -14.71
C ARG A 349 12.57 -8.39 -13.86
N ILE A 350 12.20 -8.34 -12.58
CA ILE A 350 12.45 -9.38 -11.58
C ILE A 350 11.11 -9.79 -10.97
N GLU A 351 10.87 -11.08 -10.79
CA GLU A 351 9.71 -11.59 -10.04
C GLU A 351 10.21 -12.28 -8.76
N THR A 352 9.59 -11.98 -7.61
CA THR A 352 10.08 -12.46 -6.30
C THR A 352 8.95 -12.71 -5.31
N LYS A 353 9.11 -13.73 -4.44
CA LYS A 353 8.24 -13.97 -3.28
C LYS A 353 8.86 -13.48 -1.95
N ALA A 354 9.84 -12.57 -2.02
CA ALA A 354 10.46 -11.91 -0.85
C ALA A 354 10.03 -10.44 -0.77
N PHE A 355 9.34 -10.08 0.32
CA PHE A 355 8.61 -8.81 0.50
C PHE A 355 9.18 -7.92 1.63
N GLU A 356 10.37 -8.26 2.14
CA GLU A 356 11.11 -7.41 3.08
C GLU A 356 11.46 -6.07 2.44
N ALA A 357 11.73 -5.04 3.26
CA ALA A 357 12.22 -3.76 2.74
C ALA A 357 13.58 -3.95 2.06
N ARG A 358 13.71 -3.43 0.83
CA ARG A 358 14.93 -3.58 0.02
C ARG A 358 15.47 -2.23 -0.45
N TYR A 359 16.71 -2.22 -0.90
CA TYR A 359 17.33 -1.09 -1.60
C TYR A 359 17.78 -1.52 -3.00
N VAL A 360 17.37 -0.78 -4.01
CA VAL A 360 17.84 -0.91 -5.39
C VAL A 360 18.99 0.07 -5.58
N SER A 361 20.21 -0.46 -5.69
CA SER A 361 21.39 0.32 -6.08
C SER A 361 21.60 0.17 -7.59
N LEU A 362 21.79 1.29 -8.29
CA LEU A 362 22.15 1.28 -9.70
C LEU A 362 23.56 1.85 -9.87
N ARG A 363 24.49 1.02 -10.34
CA ARG A 363 25.82 1.46 -10.75
C ARG A 363 25.76 1.91 -12.23
N PRO A 364 26.26 3.12 -12.58
CA PRO A 364 26.18 3.62 -13.95
C PRO A 364 26.90 2.69 -14.95
N PRO A 365 26.52 2.70 -16.25
CA PRO A 365 27.10 1.80 -17.25
C PRO A 365 28.56 2.13 -17.61
N ASP A 366 29.02 3.34 -17.33
CA ASP A 366 30.37 3.83 -17.59
C ASP A 366 30.83 4.81 -16.49
N PHE A 367 32.00 5.43 -16.69
CA PHE A 367 32.61 6.35 -15.72
C PHE A 367 32.21 7.83 -15.90
N ILE A 368 31.55 8.23 -16.98
CA ILE A 368 31.18 9.65 -17.22
C ILE A 368 29.97 10.07 -16.38
N TYR A 369 29.18 9.12 -15.88
CA TYR A 369 28.07 9.37 -14.95
C TYR A 369 28.49 9.31 -13.48
N ALA A 370 27.82 10.09 -12.63
CA ALA A 370 27.91 9.96 -11.18
C ALA A 370 27.23 8.66 -10.71
N ALA A 371 27.57 8.18 -9.51
CA ALA A 371 26.76 7.17 -8.84
C ALA A 371 25.50 7.82 -8.25
N SER A 372 24.43 7.06 -8.07
CA SER A 372 23.25 7.49 -7.29
C SER A 372 23.27 6.88 -5.89
N ASP A 373 22.53 7.49 -4.98
CA ASP A 373 22.15 6.84 -3.72
C ASP A 373 21.26 5.60 -3.99
N PRO A 374 21.22 4.62 -3.07
CA PRO A 374 20.32 3.48 -3.16
C PRO A 374 18.85 3.90 -3.01
N VAL A 375 17.98 3.43 -3.90
CA VAL A 375 16.55 3.72 -3.86
C VAL A 375 15.86 2.71 -2.93
N PRO A 376 15.24 3.12 -1.80
CA PRO A 376 14.45 2.20 -0.99
C PRO A 376 13.19 1.74 -1.74
N ILE A 377 12.83 0.46 -1.60
CA ILE A 377 11.65 -0.13 -2.21
C ILE A 377 10.95 -1.10 -1.24
N GLU A 378 9.64 -0.96 -1.13
CA GLU A 378 8.75 -1.99 -0.57
C GLU A 378 8.17 -2.79 -1.74
N LEU A 379 8.19 -4.12 -1.66
CA LEU A 379 7.56 -5.01 -2.63
C LEU A 379 6.40 -5.72 -1.94
N ARG A 380 5.21 -5.70 -2.55
CA ARG A 380 4.01 -6.35 -1.97
C ARG A 380 3.53 -7.52 -2.83
N PRO A 381 2.96 -8.58 -2.23
CA PRO A 381 2.49 -9.76 -2.97
C PRO A 381 1.58 -9.37 -4.16
N GLY A 382 1.92 -9.81 -5.36
CA GLY A 382 1.16 -9.51 -6.59
C GLY A 382 1.19 -8.07 -7.10
N GLU A 383 1.93 -7.15 -6.46
CA GLU A 383 2.09 -5.76 -6.92
C GLU A 383 3.25 -5.65 -7.95
N GLU A 384 3.14 -4.72 -8.91
CA GLU A 384 4.24 -4.35 -9.81
C GLU A 384 4.78 -2.97 -9.45
N SER A 385 5.97 -2.96 -8.86
CA SER A 385 6.69 -1.75 -8.44
C SER A 385 7.74 -1.36 -9.48
N LYS A 386 7.85 -0.06 -9.78
CA LYS A 386 8.79 0.48 -10.78
C LYS A 386 9.77 1.47 -10.18
N VAL A 387 11.06 1.25 -10.45
CA VAL A 387 12.17 2.16 -10.15
C VAL A 387 12.73 2.72 -11.47
N SER A 388 12.92 4.02 -11.55
CA SER A 388 13.46 4.69 -12.74
C SER A 388 14.42 5.80 -12.33
N LEU A 389 15.64 5.77 -12.87
CA LEU A 389 16.73 6.68 -12.52
C LEU A 389 17.38 7.30 -13.75
N ARG A 390 17.42 8.63 -13.84
CA ARG A 390 18.32 9.33 -14.78
C ARG A 390 19.62 9.66 -14.05
N PHE A 391 20.75 9.19 -14.56
CA PHE A 391 22.06 9.52 -14.00
C PHE A 391 22.50 10.93 -14.42
N ALA A 392 23.00 11.70 -13.46
CA ALA A 392 23.74 12.93 -13.75
C ALA A 392 25.12 12.58 -14.31
N LYS A 393 25.60 13.34 -15.29
CA LYS A 393 27.01 13.31 -15.71
C LYS A 393 27.90 13.92 -14.62
N LYS A 394 29.16 13.48 -14.57
CA LYS A 394 30.24 14.18 -13.87
C LYS A 394 30.65 15.44 -14.66
N SER A 395 31.32 16.37 -13.98
CA SER A 395 31.89 17.56 -14.61
C SER A 395 33.20 17.95 -13.93
N ALA A 396 34.13 18.56 -14.67
CA ALA A 396 35.39 19.10 -14.14
C ALA A 396 35.80 20.39 -14.88
N PRO A 397 36.59 21.30 -14.26
CA PRO A 397 37.06 22.53 -14.90
C PRO A 397 37.86 22.28 -16.19
N LEU A 398 37.46 22.91 -17.29
CA LEU A 398 38.19 22.86 -18.56
C LEU A 398 39.31 23.91 -18.55
N GLY A 399 40.50 23.52 -18.09
CA GLY A 399 41.63 24.43 -17.84
C GLY A 399 42.55 24.68 -19.04
N PHE A 400 42.49 25.89 -19.61
CA PHE A 400 43.49 26.43 -20.55
C PHE A 400 44.32 27.53 -19.89
N LYS A 401 45.63 27.53 -20.11
CA LYS A 401 46.55 28.58 -19.64
C LYS A 401 47.19 29.31 -20.84
N PRO A 402 47.46 30.62 -20.72
CA PRO A 402 48.25 31.35 -21.71
C PRO A 402 49.59 30.68 -22.00
N SER A 403 50.02 30.74 -23.26
CA SER A 403 51.35 30.30 -23.70
C SER A 403 51.71 30.99 -25.02
N VAL A 404 52.96 30.83 -25.50
CA VAL A 404 53.43 31.38 -26.79
C VAL A 404 52.50 31.02 -27.96
N GLY A 405 51.86 29.85 -27.92
CA GLY A 405 50.87 29.41 -28.93
C GLY A 405 49.41 29.69 -28.58
N LEU A 406 49.07 30.21 -27.40
CA LEU A 406 47.69 30.37 -26.95
C LEU A 406 47.54 31.70 -26.19
N PRO A 407 47.12 32.79 -26.86
CA PRO A 407 47.13 34.12 -26.26
C PRO A 407 46.07 34.28 -25.16
N ALA A 408 46.37 35.11 -24.16
CA ALA A 408 45.39 35.55 -23.20
C ALA A 408 44.25 36.34 -23.89
N GLY A 409 43.02 36.22 -23.39
CA GLY A 409 41.82 36.78 -23.99
C GLY A 409 41.25 35.96 -25.17
N ALA A 410 41.92 34.90 -25.63
CA ALA A 410 41.36 33.99 -26.63
C ALA A 410 40.02 33.42 -26.16
N VAL A 411 38.99 33.49 -27.00
CA VAL A 411 37.64 33.02 -26.71
C VAL A 411 37.58 31.51 -26.89
N VAL A 412 37.15 30.82 -25.83
CA VAL A 412 36.89 29.38 -25.84
C VAL A 412 35.40 29.17 -26.08
N LEU A 413 35.08 28.35 -27.07
CA LEU A 413 33.73 27.86 -27.35
C LEU A 413 33.69 26.34 -27.11
N VAL A 414 32.55 25.84 -26.67
CA VAL A 414 32.25 24.42 -26.54
C VAL A 414 30.89 24.18 -27.19
N ASP A 415 30.83 23.20 -28.10
CA ASP A 415 29.66 22.85 -28.90
C ASP A 415 29.06 24.04 -29.69
N GLY A 416 29.93 25.00 -30.03
CA GLY A 416 29.57 26.25 -30.73
C GLY A 416 29.12 27.40 -29.82
N GLU A 417 28.84 27.17 -28.53
CA GLU A 417 28.49 28.21 -27.56
C GLU A 417 29.73 28.80 -26.87
N ARG A 418 29.69 30.07 -26.47
CA ARG A 418 30.80 30.71 -25.75
C ARG A 418 30.95 30.12 -24.35
N PHE A 419 32.01 29.35 -24.14
CA PHE A 419 32.31 28.75 -22.85
C PHE A 419 32.98 29.77 -21.91
N ASP A 420 34.14 30.31 -22.30
CA ASP A 420 34.97 31.20 -21.45
C ASP A 420 36.03 31.93 -22.31
N THR A 421 37.08 32.46 -21.70
CA THR A 421 38.31 33.00 -22.33
C THR A 421 39.57 32.41 -21.68
N VAL A 422 40.74 32.51 -22.32
CA VAL A 422 42.03 32.07 -21.75
C VAL A 422 42.67 33.17 -20.88
N PRO A 423 43.19 32.89 -19.66
CA PRO A 423 43.05 31.65 -18.89
C PRO A 423 41.60 31.39 -18.51
N THR A 424 41.16 30.13 -18.64
CA THR A 424 39.80 29.76 -18.20
C THR A 424 39.74 29.68 -16.68
N GLY A 425 38.58 30.03 -16.13
CA GLY A 425 38.29 29.90 -14.71
C GLY A 425 37.85 28.49 -14.32
N ASP A 426 37.35 28.33 -13.09
CA ASP A 426 36.87 27.07 -12.54
C ASP A 426 35.54 26.57 -13.16
N LYS A 427 35.18 27.06 -14.36
CA LYS A 427 33.94 26.67 -15.06
C LYS A 427 34.02 25.20 -15.46
N ALA A 428 33.17 24.38 -14.86
CA ALA A 428 33.12 22.96 -15.13
C ALA A 428 32.46 22.65 -16.48
N LEU A 429 33.04 21.70 -17.21
CA LEU A 429 32.45 21.06 -18.38
C LEU A 429 32.02 19.63 -18.00
N GLU A 430 30.83 19.23 -18.47
CA GLU A 430 30.31 17.87 -18.35
C GLU A 430 31.18 16.83 -19.07
N PHE A 431 31.25 15.61 -18.55
CA PHE A 431 31.97 14.52 -19.21
C PHE A 431 31.19 14.00 -20.43
N GLY A 432 31.92 13.56 -21.46
CA GLY A 432 31.37 13.09 -22.74
C GLY A 432 32.00 13.75 -23.96
N ALA A 433 31.41 13.54 -25.14
CA ALA A 433 31.88 14.13 -26.38
C ALA A 433 31.52 15.62 -26.48
N HIS A 434 32.50 16.46 -26.80
CA HIS A 434 32.37 17.91 -26.94
C HIS A 434 33.26 18.43 -28.09
N ASP A 435 32.76 19.40 -28.86
CA ASP A 435 33.51 20.11 -29.88
C ASP A 435 34.08 21.42 -29.30
N ILE A 436 35.38 21.43 -28.98
CA ILE A 436 36.05 22.63 -28.47
C ILE A 436 36.56 23.46 -29.64
N GLU A 437 36.21 24.75 -29.68
CA GLU A 437 36.82 25.73 -30.59
C GLU A 437 37.50 26.85 -29.80
N ILE A 438 38.65 27.33 -30.27
CA ILE A 438 39.34 28.49 -29.70
C ILE A 438 39.57 29.53 -30.80
N ARG A 439 39.16 30.78 -30.55
CA ARG A 439 39.28 31.92 -31.47
C ARG A 439 40.05 33.07 -30.83
N ALA A 440 40.95 33.72 -31.58
CA ALA A 440 41.63 34.94 -31.16
C ALA A 440 41.90 35.84 -32.37
N ASP A 441 41.83 37.16 -32.17
CA ASP A 441 42.05 38.12 -33.26
C ASP A 441 43.49 38.08 -33.77
N GLY A 442 43.66 38.04 -35.09
CA GLY A 442 44.95 37.80 -35.73
C GLY A 442 45.41 36.32 -35.75
N TYR A 443 44.67 35.38 -35.16
CA TYR A 443 44.98 33.95 -35.20
C TYR A 443 43.97 33.17 -36.04
N ASP A 444 44.38 32.01 -36.53
CA ASP A 444 43.47 30.98 -37.06
C ASP A 444 42.80 30.23 -35.90
N ALA A 445 41.50 29.94 -36.04
CA ALA A 445 40.77 29.17 -35.05
C ALA A 445 41.28 27.71 -35.00
N ILE A 446 41.36 27.15 -33.80
CA ILE A 446 41.47 25.70 -33.60
C ILE A 446 40.08 25.17 -33.34
N SER A 447 39.69 24.08 -33.98
CA SER A 447 38.55 23.24 -33.56
C SER A 447 39.03 21.81 -33.35
N GLN A 448 38.59 21.16 -32.28
CA GLN A 448 38.88 19.75 -32.01
C GLN A 448 37.74 19.10 -31.21
N SER A 449 37.16 18.03 -31.76
CA SER A 449 36.32 17.10 -31.02
C SER A 449 37.15 16.36 -29.96
N VAL A 450 36.64 16.29 -28.74
CA VAL A 450 37.24 15.57 -27.60
C VAL A 450 36.20 14.72 -26.88
N SER A 451 36.64 13.62 -26.26
CA SER A 451 35.89 12.99 -25.18
C SER A 451 36.44 13.53 -23.87
N TRP A 452 35.70 14.41 -23.20
CA TRP A 452 36.08 14.99 -21.92
C TRP A 452 35.86 13.99 -20.78
N ASP A 453 36.93 13.73 -20.03
CA ASP A 453 37.01 12.83 -18.87
C ASP A 453 37.62 13.52 -17.63
N GLY A 454 37.85 14.85 -17.71
CA GLY A 454 38.55 15.64 -16.70
C GLY A 454 40.08 15.58 -16.77
N LEU A 455 40.68 14.80 -17.67
CA LEU A 455 42.14 14.63 -17.78
C LEU A 455 42.68 15.28 -19.06
N TRP A 456 43.20 16.50 -18.94
CA TRP A 456 43.77 17.23 -20.08
C TRP A 456 45.29 17.34 -20.04
N GLY A 457 45.94 16.92 -21.13
CA GLY A 457 47.40 16.83 -21.22
C GLY A 457 48.01 17.24 -22.58
N ARG A 458 47.25 17.92 -23.46
CA ARG A 458 47.75 18.40 -24.75
C ARG A 458 48.18 19.87 -24.66
N ARG A 459 49.29 20.24 -25.31
CA ARG A 459 49.59 21.65 -25.58
C ARG A 459 48.88 22.04 -26.88
N LEU A 460 47.85 22.89 -26.80
CA LEU A 460 47.31 23.56 -27.98
C LEU A 460 48.15 24.78 -28.34
N ALA A 461 48.37 24.98 -29.63
CA ALA A 461 49.09 26.13 -30.18
C ALA A 461 48.41 26.58 -31.48
N MET A 462 47.71 27.72 -31.39
CA MET A 462 47.06 28.43 -32.48
C MET A 462 48.11 28.90 -33.48
N THR A 463 47.73 28.97 -34.76
CA THR A 463 48.59 29.57 -35.79
C THR A 463 48.22 31.05 -35.91
N ARG A 464 49.20 31.94 -35.81
CA ARG A 464 49.00 33.37 -36.03
C ARG A 464 49.01 33.65 -37.53
N ARG A 465 48.12 34.51 -38.01
CA ARG A 465 48.15 34.98 -39.40
C ARG A 465 49.14 36.14 -39.49
N LEU A 466 50.08 36.10 -40.43
CA LEU A 466 51.08 37.16 -40.59
C LEU A 466 50.37 38.49 -40.95
N PRO A 467 50.55 39.57 -40.16
CA PRO A 467 49.94 40.87 -40.45
C PRO A 467 50.34 41.40 -41.84
N LYS A 468 49.35 41.78 -42.66
CA LYS A 468 49.61 42.38 -43.96
C LYS A 468 49.63 43.92 -43.88
N VAL A 469 50.73 44.51 -44.34
CA VAL A 469 50.92 45.97 -44.45
C VAL A 469 50.84 46.44 -45.91
N ALA A 470 50.91 47.76 -46.11
CA ALA A 470 51.11 48.36 -47.44
C ALA A 470 52.54 48.11 -47.96
N VAL A 471 52.72 48.15 -49.28
CA VAL A 471 54.05 48.08 -49.93
C VAL A 471 54.92 49.26 -49.48
N ASP A 472 56.15 48.96 -49.04
CA ASP A 472 57.06 49.89 -48.36
C ASP A 472 56.43 50.63 -47.15
N GLY A 473 55.36 50.07 -46.56
CA GLY A 473 54.65 50.64 -45.41
C GLY A 473 55.39 50.49 -44.07
N ILE A 474 56.42 49.66 -44.01
CA ILE A 474 57.42 49.62 -42.94
C ILE A 474 58.77 50.02 -43.55
N LYS A 475 59.43 51.03 -42.97
CA LYS A 475 60.82 51.36 -43.21
C LYS A 475 61.71 50.66 -42.17
N VAL A 476 62.94 50.37 -42.57
CA VAL A 476 63.95 49.76 -41.69
C VAL A 476 64.80 50.90 -41.11
N ASP A 477 64.16 51.74 -40.30
CA ASP A 477 64.74 52.97 -39.74
C ASP A 477 64.63 53.08 -38.21
N GLY A 478 64.00 52.11 -37.54
CA GLY A 478 63.83 52.04 -36.09
C GLY A 478 62.54 52.66 -35.56
N ALA A 479 61.77 53.39 -36.38
CA ALA A 479 60.55 54.06 -35.93
C ALA A 479 59.43 53.07 -35.59
N ILE A 480 59.11 52.92 -34.30
CA ILE A 480 57.97 52.12 -33.81
C ILE A 480 56.61 52.57 -34.41
N ALA A 481 56.54 53.81 -34.93
CA ALA A 481 55.38 54.33 -35.64
C ALA A 481 55.07 53.58 -36.95
N ASP A 482 56.08 53.04 -37.64
CA ASP A 482 55.87 52.22 -38.84
C ASP A 482 55.26 50.84 -38.49
N TRP A 483 55.32 50.44 -37.22
CA TRP A 483 54.68 49.23 -36.68
C TRP A 483 53.31 49.51 -36.02
N ALA A 484 52.76 50.73 -36.17
CA ALA A 484 51.49 51.10 -35.55
C ALA A 484 50.33 50.19 -36.00
N GLY A 485 49.61 49.63 -35.02
CA GLY A 485 48.54 48.64 -35.25
C GLY A 485 49.02 47.21 -35.47
N ILE A 486 50.33 46.96 -35.53
CA ILE A 486 50.92 45.63 -35.62
C ILE A 486 51.27 45.17 -34.20
N ALA A 487 50.43 44.32 -33.62
CA ALA A 487 50.76 43.71 -32.33
C ALA A 487 52.03 42.83 -32.45
N PRO A 488 52.90 42.77 -31.43
CA PRO A 488 54.04 41.87 -31.42
C PRO A 488 53.58 40.40 -31.47
N ILE A 489 54.38 39.55 -32.11
CA ILE A 489 54.19 38.09 -32.18
C ILE A 489 54.73 37.36 -30.95
N PHE A 490 55.58 38.02 -30.16
CA PHE A 490 56.11 37.57 -28.88
C PHE A 490 56.38 38.78 -27.97
N ILE A 491 56.19 38.60 -26.66
CA ILE A 491 56.54 39.54 -25.60
C ILE A 491 57.13 38.71 -24.45
N ASP A 492 58.24 39.14 -23.87
CA ASP A 492 58.74 38.66 -22.58
C ASP A 492 58.84 39.83 -21.57
N PRO A 493 58.94 39.55 -20.25
CA PRO A 493 59.28 40.56 -19.26
C PRO A 493 60.68 41.15 -19.52
N ALA A 494 60.96 42.33 -18.95
CA ALA A 494 62.30 42.91 -19.01
C ALA A 494 63.15 42.40 -17.84
N GLY A 495 64.26 41.75 -18.15
CA GLY A 495 65.33 41.41 -17.20
C GLY A 495 65.09 40.18 -16.35
N ASP A 496 64.24 39.24 -16.79
CA ASP A 496 64.24 37.84 -16.33
C ASP A 496 65.05 36.90 -17.25
N ASP A 497 65.86 37.48 -18.15
CA ASP A 497 66.86 36.80 -18.95
C ASP A 497 67.80 35.96 -18.05
N LYS A 498 68.03 34.70 -18.43
CA LYS A 498 68.84 33.76 -17.61
C LYS A 498 70.34 34.05 -17.65
N SER A 499 70.76 34.91 -18.57
CA SER A 499 72.15 35.24 -18.83
C SER A 499 72.69 36.27 -17.84
N PRO A 500 74.02 36.36 -17.66
CA PRO A 500 74.60 37.61 -17.18
C PRO A 500 74.29 38.72 -18.19
N LYS A 501 73.74 39.85 -17.72
CA LYS A 501 73.22 40.95 -18.54
C LYS A 501 74.26 41.45 -19.57
N VAL A 502 74.11 41.07 -20.83
CA VAL A 502 75.07 41.35 -21.92
C VAL A 502 74.32 41.97 -23.10
N SER A 503 74.35 43.31 -23.15
CA SER A 503 73.64 44.17 -24.10
C SER A 503 73.27 43.49 -25.42
N GLY A 504 71.99 43.16 -25.56
CA GLY A 504 71.43 42.31 -26.59
C GLY A 504 70.94 40.92 -26.14
N THR A 505 70.92 40.59 -24.84
CA THR A 505 70.30 39.31 -24.35
C THR A 505 68.81 39.44 -24.09
N ASP A 506 68.37 40.55 -23.46
CA ASP A 506 67.06 40.74 -22.83
C ASP A 506 65.95 41.05 -23.86
N LEU A 507 65.43 40.02 -24.56
CA LEU A 507 64.52 40.13 -25.72
C LEU A 507 63.05 40.35 -25.31
N VAL A 508 62.67 41.60 -25.06
CA VAL A 508 61.32 41.94 -24.57
C VAL A 508 60.19 41.88 -25.60
N ALA A 509 60.46 42.03 -26.90
CA ALA A 509 59.42 41.91 -27.92
C ALA A 509 59.94 41.50 -29.30
N VAL A 510 59.10 40.77 -30.05
CA VAL A 510 59.31 40.50 -31.48
C VAL A 510 58.05 40.83 -32.27
N TYR A 511 58.20 41.46 -33.42
CA TYR A 511 57.14 41.75 -34.39
C TYR A 511 57.48 41.13 -35.74
N ALA A 512 56.45 40.74 -36.50
CA ALA A 512 56.60 40.31 -37.88
C ALA A 512 55.41 40.78 -38.72
N ALA A 513 55.65 41.17 -39.96
CA ALA A 513 54.63 41.62 -40.91
C ALA A 513 55.10 41.42 -42.37
N SER A 514 54.20 41.53 -43.34
CA SER A 514 54.55 41.46 -44.77
C SER A 514 53.70 42.37 -45.64
N ASP A 515 54.26 42.96 -46.68
CA ASP A 515 53.52 43.68 -47.73
C ASP A 515 53.06 42.77 -48.88
N GLY A 516 53.58 41.54 -48.95
CA GLY A 516 53.42 40.62 -50.09
C GLY A 516 54.62 40.58 -51.05
N LEU A 517 55.70 41.32 -50.77
CA LEU A 517 57.00 41.24 -51.44
C LEU A 517 58.14 40.89 -50.47
N TYR A 518 58.07 41.41 -49.23
CA TYR A 518 59.04 41.22 -48.16
C TYR A 518 58.38 40.72 -46.86
N LEU A 519 59.13 40.01 -46.04
CA LEU A 519 58.90 39.83 -44.61
C LEU A 519 59.72 40.89 -43.87
N TYR A 520 59.04 41.61 -42.99
CA TYR A 520 59.62 42.54 -42.03
C TYR A 520 59.64 41.86 -40.66
N VAL A 521 60.75 42.02 -39.93
CA VAL A 521 60.93 41.53 -38.56
C VAL A 521 61.53 42.63 -37.72
N ARG A 522 61.00 42.85 -36.51
CA ARG A 522 61.57 43.73 -35.48
C ARG A 522 61.77 42.95 -34.20
N MET A 523 62.87 43.20 -33.51
CA MET A 523 63.20 42.71 -32.17
C MET A 523 63.55 43.93 -31.31
N ASP A 524 62.90 44.07 -30.16
CA ASP A 524 63.23 45.08 -29.15
C ASP A 524 63.86 44.39 -27.94
N PHE A 525 64.95 44.97 -27.42
CA PHE A 525 65.77 44.45 -26.32
C PHE A 525 65.87 45.48 -25.19
N ALA A 526 65.71 45.07 -23.93
CA ALA A 526 65.73 46.00 -22.80
C ALA A 526 67.14 46.35 -22.27
N ASP A 527 68.16 45.58 -22.63
CA ASP A 527 69.56 45.76 -22.21
C ASP A 527 70.47 46.37 -23.29
N GLY A 528 69.96 46.60 -24.51
CA GLY A 528 70.56 47.48 -25.52
C GLY A 528 70.88 46.84 -26.87
N VAL A 529 72.05 47.16 -27.42
CA VAL A 529 72.36 46.94 -28.85
C VAL A 529 72.84 45.52 -29.08
N PHE A 530 72.08 44.74 -29.86
CA PHE A 530 72.39 43.37 -30.27
C PHE A 530 73.81 43.23 -30.83
N ARG A 531 74.55 42.19 -30.42
CA ARG A 531 75.94 41.95 -30.83
C ARG A 531 76.12 40.56 -31.41
N ALA A 532 76.37 40.49 -32.71
CA ALA A 532 76.98 39.31 -33.32
C ALA A 532 78.49 39.27 -32.98
N ASN A 533 79.01 38.06 -32.76
CA ASN A 533 80.39 37.75 -32.40
C ASN A 533 81.02 36.83 -33.47
N GLY A 534 82.31 36.53 -33.33
CA GLY A 534 83.15 36.05 -34.41
C GLY A 534 83.05 34.54 -34.72
N SER A 535 82.99 34.25 -36.03
CA SER A 535 83.49 33.02 -36.69
C SER A 535 82.71 31.70 -36.60
N ASP A 536 81.87 31.42 -35.60
CA ASP A 536 81.03 30.21 -35.61
C ASP A 536 79.62 30.54 -36.17
N TRP A 537 79.10 29.69 -37.04
CA TRP A 537 77.94 29.97 -37.92
C TRP A 537 76.57 29.92 -37.22
N ARG A 538 76.60 29.90 -35.88
CA ARG A 538 75.51 29.56 -34.97
C ARG A 538 74.64 30.75 -34.58
N GLU A 539 75.15 31.97 -34.78
CA GLU A 539 74.43 33.18 -34.42
C GLU A 539 73.26 33.43 -35.37
N GLN A 540 72.09 33.61 -34.74
CA GLN A 540 70.78 33.59 -35.36
C GLN A 540 69.95 34.71 -34.73
N CYS A 541 69.08 35.33 -35.53
CA CYS A 541 68.06 36.23 -35.01
C CYS A 541 66.68 35.55 -35.12
N LEU A 542 66.44 34.82 -36.22
CA LEU A 542 65.23 34.02 -36.46
C LEU A 542 65.59 32.74 -37.23
N LYS A 543 65.01 31.61 -36.83
CA LYS A 543 65.19 30.29 -37.44
C LYS A 543 63.85 29.65 -37.79
N ILE A 544 63.42 29.80 -39.03
CA ILE A 544 62.17 29.21 -39.53
C ILE A 544 62.38 27.70 -39.71
N HIS A 545 61.45 26.89 -39.21
CA HIS A 545 61.42 25.44 -39.32
C HIS A 545 60.28 24.99 -40.26
N GLY A 546 60.63 24.27 -41.32
CA GLY A 546 59.67 23.52 -42.13
C GLY A 546 59.26 22.21 -41.46
N ASP A 547 58.66 22.27 -40.27
CA ASP A 547 58.28 21.09 -39.48
C ASP A 547 56.96 20.47 -40.00
N ARG A 548 57.07 19.39 -40.77
CA ARG A 548 55.94 18.60 -41.26
C ARG A 548 55.82 17.30 -40.47
N ASP A 549 54.65 17.04 -39.89
CA ASP A 549 54.31 15.78 -39.20
C ASP A 549 55.31 15.41 -38.07
N GLY A 550 55.93 16.41 -37.45
CA GLY A 550 56.98 16.24 -36.43
C GLY A 550 58.40 16.05 -36.98
N SER A 551 58.59 16.14 -38.30
CA SER A 551 59.89 16.08 -38.98
C SER A 551 60.27 17.41 -39.62
N SER A 552 61.41 17.97 -39.24
CA SER A 552 61.97 19.15 -39.91
C SER A 552 62.38 18.78 -41.34
N GLN A 553 61.79 19.42 -42.35
CA GLN A 553 62.10 19.23 -43.76
C GLN A 553 63.20 20.20 -44.23
N TYR A 554 63.25 21.40 -43.63
CA TYR A 554 64.28 22.41 -43.83
C TYR A 554 64.35 23.36 -42.63
N PHE A 555 65.47 24.08 -42.54
CA PHE A 555 65.68 25.22 -41.66
C PHE A 555 66.05 26.43 -42.53
N ILE A 556 65.39 27.58 -42.31
CA ILE A 556 65.76 28.85 -42.91
C ILE A 556 66.28 29.76 -41.81
N TYR A 557 67.54 30.12 -41.91
CA TYR A 557 68.22 31.02 -40.99
C TYR A 557 68.14 32.44 -41.53
N LEU A 558 67.61 33.34 -40.71
CA LEU A 558 67.54 34.78 -40.92
C LEU A 558 68.36 35.42 -39.81
N SER A 559 69.53 35.96 -40.14
CA SER A 559 70.48 36.44 -39.13
C SER A 559 71.30 37.64 -39.57
N LEU A 560 71.72 38.44 -38.59
CA LEU A 560 72.84 39.37 -38.73
C LEU A 560 74.13 38.61 -38.44
N ILE A 561 75.12 38.71 -39.33
CA ILE A 561 76.43 38.07 -39.14
C ILE A 561 77.54 39.11 -39.27
N ALA A 562 78.51 39.05 -38.35
CA ALA A 562 79.71 39.88 -38.38
C ALA A 562 80.71 39.37 -39.43
N GLU A 563 80.87 40.09 -40.54
CA GLU A 563 82.04 39.98 -41.42
C GLU A 563 83.05 41.07 -41.02
N GLY A 564 83.89 40.75 -40.03
CA GLY A 564 84.77 41.70 -39.36
C GLY A 564 84.01 42.58 -38.37
N THR A 565 84.13 43.90 -38.49
CA THR A 565 83.36 44.87 -37.68
C THR A 565 82.01 45.24 -38.30
N THR A 566 81.67 44.70 -39.48
CA THR A 566 80.44 45.02 -40.22
C THR A 566 79.43 43.90 -40.09
N LEU A 567 78.19 44.23 -39.75
CA LEU A 567 77.06 43.31 -39.76
C LEU A 567 76.42 43.26 -41.15
N GLU A 568 76.08 42.07 -41.64
CA GLU A 568 75.25 41.89 -42.83
C GLU A 568 74.02 40.99 -42.57
N PRO A 569 72.84 41.30 -43.15
CA PRO A 569 71.64 40.47 -43.02
C PRO A 569 71.68 39.33 -44.04
N ARG A 570 71.60 38.09 -43.56
CA ARG A 570 71.80 36.88 -44.35
C ARG A 570 70.60 35.94 -44.26
N ILE A 571 70.18 35.44 -45.42
CA ILE A 571 69.33 34.25 -45.55
C ILE A 571 70.21 33.04 -45.90
N ARG A 572 70.00 31.91 -45.23
CA ARG A 572 70.56 30.58 -45.56
C ARG A 572 69.46 29.52 -45.47
N VAL A 573 69.36 28.62 -46.45
CA VAL A 573 68.42 27.50 -46.43
C VAL A 573 69.17 26.17 -46.32
N ASN A 574 68.86 25.38 -45.30
CA ASN A 574 69.40 24.04 -45.10
C ASN A 574 68.25 23.03 -45.22
N LYS A 575 68.37 22.07 -46.14
CA LYS A 575 67.44 20.94 -46.26
C LYS A 575 67.82 19.85 -45.24
N ALA A 576 66.85 19.21 -44.60
CA ALA A 576 67.11 18.06 -43.76
C ALA A 576 67.27 16.78 -44.61
N GLY A 577 68.27 15.96 -44.28
CA GLY A 577 68.53 14.69 -44.96
C GLY A 577 69.67 13.90 -44.28
N PRO A 578 69.72 12.57 -44.43
CA PRO A 578 70.69 11.71 -43.73
C PRO A 578 72.12 11.77 -44.31
N SER A 579 72.30 12.35 -45.49
CA SER A 579 73.59 12.64 -46.12
C SER A 579 73.73 14.14 -46.35
N GLY A 580 74.84 14.74 -45.91
CA GLY A 580 75.05 16.20 -45.87
C GLY A 580 75.28 16.87 -47.23
N GLU A 581 74.24 16.90 -48.07
CA GLU A 581 74.19 17.72 -49.29
C GLU A 581 73.97 19.22 -48.96
N PRO A 582 74.34 20.15 -49.85
CA PRO A 582 74.94 21.42 -49.42
C PRO A 582 73.95 22.48 -48.90
N ASN A 583 74.46 23.36 -48.03
CA ASN A 583 73.80 24.61 -47.63
C ASN A 583 73.44 25.43 -48.89
N VAL A 584 72.15 25.70 -49.11
CA VAL A 584 71.70 26.38 -50.33
C VAL A 584 71.76 27.90 -50.15
N LYS A 585 72.59 28.54 -50.99
CA LYS A 585 72.56 29.96 -51.41
C LYS A 585 72.54 31.01 -50.28
N LYS A 586 73.70 31.65 -50.02
CA LYS A 586 73.76 32.96 -49.30
C LYS A 586 72.91 33.96 -50.11
N VAL A 587 71.82 34.47 -49.52
CA VAL A 587 71.06 35.61 -50.10
C VAL A 587 71.17 36.80 -49.16
N THR A 588 71.77 37.87 -49.67
CA THR A 588 71.87 39.20 -49.04
C THR A 588 71.26 40.28 -49.94
N SER A 589 71.13 40.02 -51.25
CA SER A 589 70.47 40.95 -52.20
C SER A 589 68.98 41.12 -51.86
N GLY A 590 68.53 42.37 -51.79
CA GLY A 590 67.17 42.73 -51.36
C GLY A 590 66.96 42.68 -49.84
N CYS A 591 67.94 42.22 -49.06
CA CYS A 591 67.88 42.26 -47.60
C CYS A 591 68.36 43.62 -47.10
N SER A 592 67.77 44.12 -46.01
CA SER A 592 68.18 45.38 -45.35
C SER A 592 67.92 45.30 -43.85
N PHE A 593 68.73 45.97 -43.03
CA PHE A 593 68.60 45.93 -41.57
C PHE A 593 68.97 47.27 -40.90
N ARG A 594 68.51 47.45 -39.67
CA ARG A 594 69.01 48.39 -38.66
C ARG A 594 69.37 47.60 -37.41
N ASN A 595 70.45 47.98 -36.73
CA ASN A 595 70.79 47.54 -35.38
C ASN A 595 71.31 48.75 -34.60
N GLY A 596 70.79 48.98 -33.40
CA GLY A 596 71.07 50.16 -32.58
C GLY A 596 69.92 50.46 -31.62
N ASP A 597 70.12 51.38 -30.67
CA ASP A 597 69.04 51.97 -29.85
C ASP A 597 68.14 50.98 -29.06
N GLY A 598 68.63 49.76 -28.78
CA GLY A 598 67.82 48.71 -28.14
C GLY A 598 66.97 47.88 -29.11
N LEU A 599 67.23 47.94 -30.42
CA LEU A 599 66.45 47.20 -31.42
C LEU A 599 67.28 46.61 -32.56
N VAL A 600 66.68 45.61 -33.21
CA VAL A 600 67.05 45.12 -34.53
C VAL A 600 65.81 45.12 -35.42
N GLU A 601 65.89 45.78 -36.57
CA GLU A 601 64.89 45.67 -37.63
C GLU A 601 65.52 45.04 -38.87
N MET A 602 64.78 44.16 -39.54
CA MET A 602 65.23 43.45 -40.73
C MET A 602 64.10 43.33 -41.76
N ARG A 603 64.47 43.40 -43.04
CA ARG A 603 63.59 43.13 -44.17
C ARG A 603 64.23 42.06 -45.06
N PHE A 604 63.46 41.02 -45.40
CA PHE A 604 63.88 39.87 -46.20
C PHE A 604 62.90 39.62 -47.35
N PRO A 605 63.34 39.45 -48.62
CA PRO A 605 62.44 39.24 -49.74
C PRO A 605 61.74 37.85 -49.69
N LEU A 606 60.41 37.83 -49.77
CA LEU A 606 59.61 36.58 -49.75
C LEU A 606 60.04 35.61 -50.86
N SER A 607 60.47 36.14 -52.00
CA SER A 607 60.96 35.34 -53.15
C SER A 607 62.16 34.45 -52.80
N ALA A 608 62.94 34.78 -51.75
CA ALA A 608 64.06 33.96 -51.31
C ALA A 608 63.64 32.70 -50.55
N PHE A 609 62.43 32.67 -49.97
CA PHE A 609 61.94 31.54 -49.15
C PHE A 609 60.62 30.92 -49.60
N SER A 610 59.86 31.56 -50.50
CA SER A 610 58.61 31.04 -51.10
C SER A 610 58.73 29.69 -51.85
N ALA A 611 59.94 29.28 -52.23
CA ALA A 611 60.19 27.95 -52.79
C ALA A 611 60.26 26.82 -51.73
N TYR A 612 60.36 27.20 -50.45
CA TYR A 612 60.53 26.30 -49.32
C TYR A 612 59.32 26.39 -48.38
N VAL A 613 59.06 27.59 -47.83
CA VAL A 613 58.04 27.90 -46.81
C VAL A 613 56.63 27.61 -47.29
N LYS A 614 55.81 27.02 -46.42
CA LYS A 614 54.41 26.64 -46.70
C LYS A 614 53.50 26.97 -45.52
N ASN A 615 52.21 27.14 -45.82
CA ASN A 615 51.17 27.38 -44.80
C ASN A 615 51.20 26.26 -43.73
N GLY A 616 51.48 26.62 -42.48
CA GLY A 616 51.55 25.70 -41.34
C GLY A 616 52.96 25.43 -40.81
N ASP A 617 54.00 26.01 -41.41
CA ASP A 617 55.38 25.98 -40.87
C ASP A 617 55.47 26.63 -39.47
N VAL A 618 56.55 26.35 -38.74
CA VAL A 618 56.80 26.87 -37.39
C VAL A 618 57.99 27.83 -37.41
N PHE A 619 57.82 29.01 -36.84
CA PHE A 619 58.79 30.10 -36.82
C PHE A 619 59.41 30.15 -35.42
N ASN A 620 60.59 29.55 -35.30
CA ASN A 620 61.27 29.46 -34.01
C ASN A 620 62.24 30.64 -33.89
N PHE A 621 61.95 31.59 -33.02
CA PHE A 621 62.88 32.68 -32.73
C PHE A 621 63.90 32.15 -31.74
N TRP A 622 65.17 32.32 -32.10
CA TRP A 622 66.34 31.79 -31.40
C TRP A 622 67.28 32.97 -31.23
N SER A 623 67.41 33.49 -30.00
CA SER A 623 68.55 34.34 -29.66
C SER A 623 69.73 33.46 -29.28
N HIS A 624 70.93 33.82 -29.72
CA HIS A 624 72.20 33.20 -29.32
C HIS A 624 73.20 34.33 -29.07
N VAL A 625 73.67 34.47 -27.83
CA VAL A 625 74.56 35.57 -27.40
C VAL A 625 75.64 35.03 -26.48
N GLY A 626 76.86 35.56 -26.58
CA GLY A 626 77.95 35.30 -25.62
C GLY A 626 79.22 34.70 -26.25
N PRO A 627 80.39 35.35 -26.09
CA PRO A 627 81.68 34.77 -26.48
C PRO A 627 82.16 33.62 -25.57
N ASP A 628 81.79 33.66 -24.30
CA ASP A 628 82.43 32.87 -23.22
C ASP A 628 81.63 31.62 -22.81
N TYR A 629 80.58 31.26 -23.55
CA TYR A 629 79.70 30.15 -23.18
C TYR A 629 80.29 28.77 -23.55
N PRO A 630 80.35 27.79 -22.63
CA PRO A 630 80.95 26.49 -22.92
C PRO A 630 80.09 25.68 -23.90
N LYS A 631 80.74 24.92 -24.79
CA LYS A 631 80.06 24.08 -25.79
C LYS A 631 79.27 22.94 -25.12
N GLY A 632 77.99 23.17 -24.84
CA GLY A 632 77.05 22.16 -24.32
C GLY A 632 75.95 22.68 -23.39
N THR A 633 75.93 23.97 -23.04
CA THR A 633 74.86 24.57 -22.23
C THR A 633 73.79 25.22 -23.12
N ASP A 634 72.69 24.49 -23.35
CA ASP A 634 71.52 24.93 -24.15
C ASP A 634 70.63 25.96 -23.41
N GLU A 635 71.23 27.02 -22.86
CA GLU A 635 70.49 28.16 -22.28
C GLU A 635 70.16 29.17 -23.38
N THR A 636 69.12 28.87 -24.16
CA THR A 636 68.65 29.71 -25.26
C THR A 636 67.17 30.03 -25.08
N GLU A 637 66.79 31.31 -25.14
CA GLU A 637 65.40 31.69 -25.36
C GLU A 637 64.96 31.23 -26.75
N ARG A 638 64.22 30.13 -26.74
CA ARG A 638 63.63 29.49 -27.91
C ARG A 638 62.12 29.71 -27.86
N ILE A 639 61.65 30.54 -28.77
CA ILE A 639 60.25 30.95 -28.86
C ILE A 639 59.63 30.26 -30.08
N ASP A 640 58.86 29.19 -29.85
CA ASP A 640 58.21 28.43 -30.92
C ASP A 640 56.87 29.07 -31.31
N VAL A 641 56.86 29.99 -32.29
CA VAL A 641 55.65 30.66 -32.80
C VAL A 641 55.15 29.96 -34.06
N ARG A 642 53.86 29.63 -34.14
CA ARG A 642 53.24 29.17 -35.39
C ARG A 642 52.71 30.35 -36.17
N ILE A 643 53.13 30.51 -37.43
CA ILE A 643 52.71 31.61 -38.30
C ILE A 643 52.27 31.06 -39.68
N ARG A 644 51.20 31.62 -40.24
CA ARG A 644 50.73 31.40 -41.62
C ARG A 644 50.90 32.67 -42.45
#